data_AF-A0A9W8HXF2-F1
#
_entry.id   AF-A0A9W8HXF2-F1
#
_cell.length_a   1.000
_cell.length_b   1.000
_cell.length_c   1.000
_cell.angle_alpha   90.00
_cell.angle_beta   90.00
_cell.angle_gamma   90.00
#
_symmetry.space_group_name_H-M   'P 1'
#
loop_
_entity.id
_entity.type
_entity.pdbx_description
1 polymer ?
#
loop_
_entity_poly.entity_id
_entity_poly.type
_entity_poly.pdbx_seq_one_letter_code
_entity_poly.pdbx_strand_id
1 'polypeptide(L)'
;GGVLRERLASAEAQIDDLKERLDDALGAEEMIEALTERNLELSRVNEEQQAALENMEALCEVNNEMDETRAEEVQGLRADIERLNSALRERDRRVDALEEAVVDYQFNISQYRDLVAALQADVQRLREREQTQASEAASISSRTQEMLSQNLQLRSTVMKTKAKAVDLELRRLDADQAVERLSLTEPFLPDHFRSEGAALAALLAFKRLAAKADILCSQLEQPDAPDTLSISFVAAADVRALLARCSAQSSLLVAFMSSCGDAEFLRLAALLHDAQPIERRLNGLIDLVRSEELRSVDALPEVRRLATQLSALTDAHVPVAADLSAPRLDAVAVSLAFGVDVQLANLCYTEQLLAETSVFTSGDRQHIDAGVLPPLVSAIQGCRDAKTAAVKLLRRARELHASGFVASSGAQEQAARIQQAGDSLGEYTMRVRIVVQDHLAAATAEEEAQPASLERLEHDLAGIAQDIFGANDATPLGLGLRASQQLAKQLAALLALLGDDREATKAPATEAPWTKRAAQFKASLVQNADVQRRTEALNEEIISLARELKLRDQTIQEHNVRAEMHEKRTDTMRKQAEQVVELKKLLDTARAKEQTYEEAIESLQSEMDTLEGESRKLRQANEAAAKAAAAGGFSSGGNSNGTPMPTDLLGLRSKIVALQDSVAYLRRENAHLRSKYMYKEELALLRQSSLPVHSAANTEVGEAVREAKVVAREACRLAAMPKLVKLGAQDHHPAWKPLSSHPQFELYRQQTLAQTLKHRAERVQQRLRSIRQFPVLATGSASIASAV
;
A
#
# COMPACT_ATOMS: atom_id res chain seq x y z
N GLY A 1 56.95 173.01 164.12
CA GLY A 1 55.56 172.54 164.02
C GLY A 1 54.72 173.62 163.40
N GLY A 2 54.59 173.64 162.09
CA GLY A 2 53.68 174.61 161.50
C GLY A 2 53.81 174.67 160.00
N VAL A 3 54.99 175.01 159.52
CA VAL A 3 55.10 175.40 158.10
C VAL A 3 55.10 174.22 157.13
N LEU A 4 55.06 172.99 157.66
CA LEU A 4 54.64 171.80 156.91
C LEU A 4 53.24 171.95 156.28
N ARG A 5 52.39 172.89 156.75
CA ARG A 5 51.07 173.14 156.14
C ARG A 5 51.09 174.08 154.94
N GLU A 6 51.93 175.09 154.95
CA GLU A 6 51.93 176.08 153.85
C GLU A 6 52.46 175.47 152.56
N ARG A 7 53.41 174.54 152.70
CA ARG A 7 53.84 173.67 151.61
C ARG A 7 52.76 172.72 151.12
N LEU A 8 51.79 172.38 151.97
CA LEU A 8 50.67 171.53 151.55
C LEU A 8 49.71 172.32 150.64
N ALA A 9 49.36 173.56 151.02
CA ALA A 9 48.40 174.37 150.26
C ALA A 9 48.90 174.86 148.89
N SER A 10 50.18 175.29 148.81
CA SER A 10 50.76 175.67 147.51
C SER A 10 50.89 174.47 146.57
N ALA A 11 51.13 173.28 147.11
CA ALA A 11 51.17 172.06 146.33
C ALA A 11 49.77 171.66 145.86
N GLU A 12 48.73 171.81 146.70
CA GLU A 12 47.33 171.51 146.32
C GLU A 12 46.87 172.37 145.14
N ALA A 13 47.12 173.69 145.15
CA ALA A 13 46.72 174.57 144.04
C ALA A 13 47.44 174.26 142.72
N GLN A 14 48.73 173.89 142.76
CA GLN A 14 49.46 173.50 141.55
C GLN A 14 49.08 172.11 141.05
N ILE A 15 48.67 171.22 141.95
CA ILE A 15 48.10 169.92 141.60
C ILE A 15 46.78 170.12 140.84
N ASP A 16 45.95 171.10 141.19
CA ASP A 16 44.68 171.34 140.50
C ASP A 16 44.86 171.89 139.07
N ASP A 17 45.78 172.83 138.85
CA ASP A 17 46.06 173.39 137.51
C ASP A 17 46.67 172.32 136.56
N LEU A 18 47.40 171.33 137.09
CA LEU A 18 47.90 170.19 136.32
C LEU A 18 46.83 169.13 136.04
N LYS A 19 45.73 169.08 136.81
CA LYS A 19 44.61 168.18 136.52
C LYS A 19 43.80 168.66 135.32
N GLU A 20 43.50 169.96 135.22
CA GLU A 20 42.69 170.48 134.10
C GLU A 20 43.39 170.30 132.74
N ARG A 21 44.72 170.49 132.68
CA ARG A 21 45.50 170.18 131.46
C ARG A 21 45.63 168.68 131.16
N LEU A 22 45.51 167.83 132.18
CA LEU A 22 45.51 166.39 132.01
C LEU A 22 44.17 165.91 131.45
N ASP A 23 43.05 166.48 131.89
CA ASP A 23 41.70 166.11 131.45
C ASP A 23 41.44 166.44 129.96
N ASP A 24 41.84 167.61 129.47
CA ASP A 24 41.69 167.95 128.04
C ASP A 24 42.60 167.10 127.13
N ALA A 25 43.82 166.80 127.60
CA ALA A 25 44.74 165.93 126.88
C ALA A 25 44.22 164.48 126.81
N LEU A 26 43.64 163.98 127.91
CA LEU A 26 42.98 162.68 127.97
C LEU A 26 41.79 162.61 126.99
N GLY A 27 40.98 163.67 126.88
CA GLY A 27 39.85 163.71 125.94
C GLY A 27 40.26 163.68 124.46
N ALA A 28 41.39 164.30 124.10
CA ALA A 28 41.93 164.24 122.73
C ALA A 28 42.57 162.87 122.42
N GLU A 29 43.21 162.24 123.41
CA GLU A 29 43.67 160.84 123.31
C GLU A 29 42.48 159.89 123.09
N GLU A 30 41.42 160.00 123.89
CA GLU A 30 40.23 159.16 123.77
C GLU A 30 39.57 159.26 122.38
N MET A 31 39.51 160.47 121.77
CA MET A 31 38.96 160.64 120.42
C MET A 31 39.85 160.05 119.32
N ILE A 32 41.18 160.20 119.45
CA ILE A 32 42.14 159.62 118.50
C ILE A 32 42.11 158.08 118.61
N GLU A 33 42.03 157.53 119.81
CA GLU A 33 41.85 156.09 120.03
C GLU A 33 40.57 155.58 119.37
N ALA A 34 39.43 156.24 119.60
CA ALA A 34 38.16 155.82 118.98
C ALA A 34 38.17 155.92 117.43
N LEU A 35 38.80 156.96 116.86
CA LEU A 35 38.92 157.10 115.39
C LEU A 35 39.92 156.11 114.80
N THR A 36 41.03 155.81 115.48
CA THR A 36 42.01 154.82 115.02
C THR A 36 41.46 153.40 115.12
N GLU A 37 40.72 153.08 116.17
CA GLU A 37 40.01 151.82 116.33
C GLU A 37 38.99 151.60 115.20
N ARG A 38 38.16 152.62 114.91
CA ARG A 38 37.19 152.55 113.79
C ARG A 38 37.87 152.43 112.42
N ASN A 39 39.01 153.08 112.20
CA ASN A 39 39.75 153.01 110.94
C ASN A 39 40.42 151.64 110.76
N LEU A 40 40.97 151.07 111.84
CA LEU A 40 41.46 149.69 111.88
C LEU A 40 40.33 148.70 111.56
N GLU A 41 39.15 148.90 112.12
CA GLU A 41 38.01 148.00 111.91
C GLU A 41 37.47 148.06 110.48
N LEU A 42 37.36 149.25 109.88
CA LEU A 42 37.00 149.41 108.47
C LEU A 42 38.07 148.83 107.53
N SER A 43 39.35 149.02 107.84
CA SER A 43 40.45 148.44 107.05
C SER A 43 40.39 146.91 107.09
N ARG A 44 40.14 146.33 108.27
CA ARG A 44 39.95 144.89 108.44
C ARG A 44 38.76 144.37 107.63
N VAL A 45 37.60 145.03 107.68
CA VAL A 45 36.43 144.61 106.88
C VAL A 45 36.70 144.71 105.38
N ASN A 46 37.44 145.72 104.94
CA ASN A 46 37.81 145.88 103.54
C ASN A 46 38.78 144.77 103.09
N GLU A 47 39.77 144.44 103.92
CA GLU A 47 40.65 143.29 103.70
C GLU A 47 39.87 141.96 103.64
N GLU A 48 38.92 141.75 104.56
CA GLU A 48 38.05 140.56 104.56
C GLU A 48 37.18 140.48 103.29
N GLN A 49 36.64 141.60 102.80
CA GLN A 49 35.86 141.65 101.56
C GLN A 49 36.72 141.45 100.31
N GLN A 50 37.93 142.00 100.28
CA GLN A 50 38.88 141.76 99.18
C GLN A 50 39.30 140.30 99.12
N ALA A 51 39.63 139.69 100.26
CA ALA A 51 39.91 138.26 100.34
C ALA A 51 38.70 137.40 99.90
N ALA A 52 37.47 137.82 100.22
CA ALA A 52 36.27 137.13 99.74
C ALA A 52 36.08 137.26 98.21
N LEU A 53 36.35 138.43 97.63
CA LEU A 53 36.31 138.65 96.19
C LEU A 53 37.36 137.82 95.46
N GLU A 54 38.61 137.84 95.93
CA GLU A 54 39.69 137.01 95.36
C GLU A 54 39.34 135.51 95.39
N ASN A 55 38.77 135.02 96.49
CA ASN A 55 38.30 133.64 96.58
C ASN A 55 37.16 133.33 95.60
N MET A 56 36.23 134.27 95.40
CA MET A 56 35.14 134.11 94.43
C MET A 56 35.64 134.15 92.99
N GLU A 57 36.59 135.02 92.67
CA GLU A 57 37.24 135.09 91.36
C GLU A 57 38.00 133.79 91.07
N ALA A 58 38.77 133.26 92.03
CA ALA A 58 39.43 131.97 91.91
C ALA A 58 38.44 130.81 91.68
N LEU A 59 37.29 130.80 92.36
CA LEU A 59 36.24 129.80 92.12
C LEU A 59 35.61 129.94 90.73
N CYS A 60 35.43 131.16 90.24
CA CYS A 60 34.94 131.42 88.89
C CYS A 60 35.94 130.94 87.83
N GLU A 61 37.23 131.20 88.01
CA GLU A 61 38.29 130.70 87.12
C GLU A 61 38.30 129.17 87.08
N VAL A 62 38.30 128.51 88.24
CA VAL A 62 38.24 127.04 88.31
C VAL A 62 36.97 126.50 87.66
N ASN A 63 35.82 127.15 87.84
CA ASN A 63 34.59 126.69 87.19
C ASN A 63 34.63 126.88 85.67
N ASN A 64 35.23 127.96 85.16
CA ASN A 64 35.43 128.15 83.73
C ASN A 64 36.36 127.08 83.15
N GLU A 65 37.48 126.77 83.82
CA GLU A 65 38.36 125.67 83.41
C GLU A 65 37.64 124.31 83.42
N MET A 66 36.80 124.06 84.43
CA MET A 66 35.97 122.85 84.50
C MET A 66 34.92 122.78 83.39
N ASP A 67 34.35 123.90 82.97
CA ASP A 67 33.38 123.93 81.88
C ASP A 67 34.05 123.80 80.51
N GLU A 68 35.26 124.35 80.34
CA GLU A 68 36.11 124.13 79.16
C GLU A 68 36.49 122.65 79.01
N THR A 69 36.99 122.01 80.07
CA THR A 69 37.33 120.58 80.04
C THR A 69 36.12 119.70 79.72
N ARG A 70 34.94 119.99 80.29
CA ARG A 70 33.69 119.28 79.94
C ARG A 70 33.31 119.50 78.48
N ALA A 71 33.46 120.71 77.95
CA ALA A 71 33.15 121.01 76.56
C ALA A 71 34.07 120.20 75.61
N GLU A 72 35.36 120.10 75.93
CA GLU A 72 36.32 119.28 75.20
C GLU A 72 35.98 117.79 75.27
N GLU A 73 35.62 117.25 76.45
CA GLU A 73 35.21 115.86 76.62
C GLU A 73 33.94 115.53 75.80
N VAL A 74 32.92 116.39 75.85
CA VAL A 74 31.69 116.22 75.07
C VAL A 74 31.98 116.27 73.58
N GLN A 75 32.87 117.15 73.14
CA GLN A 75 33.30 117.22 71.74
C GLN A 75 34.06 115.95 71.33
N GLY A 76 34.94 115.43 72.20
CA GLY A 76 35.62 114.15 72.00
C GLY A 76 34.64 112.98 71.85
N LEU A 77 33.67 112.86 72.75
CA LEU A 77 32.64 111.81 72.68
C LEU A 77 31.76 111.92 71.43
N ARG A 78 31.42 113.14 70.99
CA ARG A 78 30.68 113.35 69.73
C ARG A 78 31.50 112.88 68.53
N ALA A 79 32.79 113.21 68.49
CA ALA A 79 33.68 112.74 67.43
C ALA A 79 33.79 111.20 67.41
N ASP A 80 33.83 110.55 68.57
CA ASP A 80 33.85 109.10 68.68
C ASP A 80 32.52 108.47 68.23
N ILE A 81 31.38 109.08 68.58
CA ILE A 81 30.05 108.66 68.09
C ILE A 81 29.98 108.77 66.56
N GLU A 82 30.47 109.87 65.98
CA GLU A 82 30.52 110.04 64.52
C GLU A 82 31.42 109.00 63.85
N ARG A 83 32.60 108.73 64.43
CA ARG A 83 33.50 107.68 63.96
C ARG A 83 32.82 106.31 64.01
N LEU A 84 32.19 105.95 65.13
CA LEU A 84 31.49 104.68 65.27
C LEU A 84 30.30 104.56 64.31
N ASN A 85 29.52 105.63 64.13
CA ASN A 85 28.41 105.66 63.16
C ASN A 85 28.91 105.50 61.72
N SER A 86 30.05 106.10 61.37
CA SER A 86 30.67 105.92 60.04
C SER A 86 31.11 104.46 59.83
N ALA A 87 31.73 103.84 60.83
CA ALA A 87 32.14 102.45 60.79
C ALA A 87 30.94 101.50 60.71
N LEU A 88 29.86 101.77 61.44
CA LEU A 88 28.61 101.00 61.39
C LEU A 88 28.03 101.02 59.97
N ARG A 89 27.88 102.21 59.38
CA ARG A 89 27.40 102.37 58.00
C ARG A 89 28.28 101.65 56.98
N GLU A 90 29.59 101.62 57.18
CA GLU A 90 30.48 100.84 56.31
C GLU A 90 30.29 99.34 56.47
N ARG A 91 30.04 98.85 57.69
CA ARG A 91 29.74 97.43 57.90
C ARG A 91 28.40 97.04 57.30
N ASP A 92 27.37 97.87 57.45
CA ASP A 92 26.05 97.63 56.87
C ASP A 92 26.14 97.51 55.33
N ARG A 93 26.86 98.45 54.68
CA ARG A 93 27.13 98.36 53.22
C ARG A 93 27.87 97.09 52.82
N ARG A 94 28.78 96.58 53.66
CA ARG A 94 29.47 95.32 53.39
C ARG A 94 28.56 94.11 53.57
N VAL A 95 27.65 94.16 54.53
CA VAL A 95 26.64 93.12 54.73
C VAL A 95 25.71 93.08 53.51
N ASP A 96 25.18 94.21 53.08
CA ASP A 96 24.31 94.30 51.89
C ASP A 96 24.99 93.73 50.64
N ALA A 97 26.26 94.09 50.41
CA ALA A 97 27.03 93.58 49.27
C ALA A 97 27.29 92.06 49.33
N LEU A 98 27.48 91.51 50.53
CA LEU A 98 27.65 90.07 50.72
C LEU A 98 26.31 89.32 50.57
N GLU A 99 25.21 89.91 51.03
CA GLU A 99 23.87 89.35 50.84
C GLU A 99 23.47 89.30 49.36
N GLU A 100 23.72 90.37 48.61
CA GLU A 100 23.54 90.37 47.13
C GLU A 100 24.38 89.26 46.48
N ALA A 101 25.66 89.13 46.86
CA ALA A 101 26.52 88.06 46.32
C ALA A 101 25.99 86.65 46.67
N VAL A 102 25.45 86.44 47.87
CA VAL A 102 24.84 85.17 48.27
C VAL A 102 23.61 84.86 47.44
N VAL A 103 22.75 85.85 47.15
CA VAL A 103 21.58 85.67 46.28
C VAL A 103 22.01 85.27 44.87
N ASP A 104 23.03 85.92 44.30
CA ASP A 104 23.58 85.55 43.00
C ASP A 104 24.15 84.12 42.99
N TYR A 105 24.88 83.72 44.04
CA TYR A 105 25.37 82.35 44.16
C TYR A 105 24.23 81.33 44.29
N GLN A 106 23.18 81.63 45.05
CA GLN A 106 22.01 80.76 45.16
C GLN A 106 21.29 80.60 43.82
N PHE A 107 21.15 81.70 43.07
CA PHE A 107 20.59 81.67 41.72
C PHE A 107 21.43 80.80 40.78
N ASN A 108 22.75 80.99 40.76
CA ASN A 108 23.65 80.15 39.96
C ASN A 108 23.58 78.66 40.36
N ILE A 109 23.56 78.35 41.66
CA ILE A 109 23.42 76.97 42.16
C ILE A 109 22.09 76.36 41.70
N SER A 110 21.00 77.12 41.70
CA SER A 110 19.71 76.63 41.19
C SER A 110 19.77 76.27 39.71
N GLN A 111 20.38 77.12 38.87
CA GLN A 111 20.59 76.83 37.46
C GLN A 111 21.46 75.59 37.23
N TYR A 112 22.53 75.41 38.01
CA TYR A 112 23.37 74.21 37.93
C TYR A 112 22.60 72.95 38.34
N ARG A 113 21.72 73.02 39.35
CA ARG A 113 20.87 71.89 39.74
C ARG A 113 19.89 71.52 38.63
N ASP A 114 19.25 72.52 38.01
CA ASP A 114 18.31 72.28 36.92
C ASP A 114 19.02 71.69 35.69
N LEU A 115 20.22 72.18 35.36
CA LEU A 115 21.02 71.62 34.27
C LEU A 115 21.46 70.19 34.57
N VAL A 116 21.94 69.90 35.78
CA VAL A 116 22.34 68.54 36.17
C VAL A 116 21.13 67.61 36.16
N ALA A 117 19.97 68.05 36.63
CA ALA A 117 18.73 67.30 36.56
C ALA A 117 18.33 67.00 35.10
N ALA A 118 18.46 67.98 34.20
CA ALA A 118 18.21 67.80 32.77
C ALA A 118 19.19 66.79 32.14
N LEU A 119 20.49 66.89 32.42
CA LEU A 119 21.50 65.95 31.93
C LEU A 119 21.29 64.54 32.48
N GLN A 120 20.93 64.41 33.76
CA GLN A 120 20.60 63.12 34.36
C GLN A 120 19.35 62.50 33.71
N ALA A 121 18.32 63.31 33.44
CA ALA A 121 17.13 62.86 32.72
C ALA A 121 17.46 62.41 31.29
N ASP A 122 18.34 63.11 30.58
CA ASP A 122 18.76 62.72 29.24
C ASP A 122 19.62 61.46 29.24
N VAL A 123 20.51 61.28 30.22
CA VAL A 123 21.27 60.04 30.40
C VAL A 123 20.35 58.86 30.72
N GLN A 124 19.33 59.06 31.56
CA GLN A 124 18.31 58.03 31.84
C GLN A 124 17.53 57.67 30.58
N ARG A 125 17.06 58.66 29.81
CA ARG A 125 16.38 58.42 28.52
C ARG A 125 17.26 57.68 27.52
N LEU A 126 18.55 57.99 27.45
CA LEU A 126 19.48 57.28 26.55
C LEU A 126 19.67 55.83 26.97
N ARG A 127 19.81 55.56 28.28
CA ARG A 127 19.90 54.19 28.80
C ARG A 127 18.62 53.39 28.55
N GLU A 128 17.46 54.00 28.75
CA GLU A 128 16.15 53.37 28.45
C GLU A 128 16.02 53.04 26.95
N ARG A 129 16.47 53.94 26.06
CA ARG A 129 16.51 53.71 24.61
C ARG A 129 17.47 52.59 24.22
N GLU A 130 18.67 52.55 24.78
CA GLU A 130 19.62 51.45 24.51
C GLU A 130 19.08 50.11 25.00
N GLN A 131 18.45 50.07 26.17
CA GLN A 131 17.89 48.84 26.72
C GLN A 131 16.68 48.33 25.92
N THR A 132 15.82 49.23 25.44
CA THR A 132 14.70 48.88 24.54
C THR A 132 15.21 48.42 23.17
N GLN A 133 16.19 49.11 22.57
CA GLN A 133 16.79 48.66 21.31
C GLN A 133 17.52 47.31 21.44
N ALA A 134 18.21 47.07 22.56
CA ALA A 134 18.88 45.80 22.80
C ALA A 134 17.90 44.64 22.99
N SER A 135 16.77 44.86 23.68
CA SER A 135 15.74 43.84 23.84
C SER A 135 14.98 43.58 22.54
N GLU A 136 14.66 44.62 21.77
CA GLU A 136 14.08 44.51 20.43
C GLU A 136 15.03 43.75 19.49
N ALA A 137 16.31 44.11 19.44
CA ALA A 137 17.31 43.39 18.63
C ALA A 137 17.46 41.92 19.03
N ALA A 138 17.47 41.61 20.33
CA ALA A 138 17.51 40.22 20.81
C ALA A 138 16.25 39.43 20.41
N SER A 139 15.06 40.05 20.52
CA SER A 139 13.79 39.41 20.13
C SER A 139 13.70 39.19 18.61
N ILE A 140 14.14 40.16 17.80
CA ILE A 140 14.21 40.06 16.35
C ILE A 140 15.22 38.96 15.96
N SER A 141 16.39 38.93 16.60
CA SER A 141 17.40 37.89 16.37
C SER A 141 16.83 36.50 16.68
N SER A 142 16.20 36.29 17.84
CA SER A 142 15.55 35.03 18.22
C SER A 142 14.51 34.62 17.16
N ARG A 143 13.64 35.54 16.77
CA ARG A 143 12.60 35.28 15.76
C ARG A 143 13.18 34.98 14.38
N THR A 144 14.27 35.64 13.98
CA THR A 144 14.97 35.32 12.73
C THR A 144 15.65 33.95 12.78
N GLN A 145 16.17 33.53 13.94
CA GLN A 145 16.75 32.20 14.13
C GLN A 145 15.69 31.10 14.09
N GLU A 146 14.52 31.33 14.69
CA GLU A 146 13.35 30.46 14.60
C GLU A 146 12.83 30.36 13.15
N MET A 147 12.71 31.48 12.45
CA MET A 147 12.32 31.49 11.04
C MET A 147 13.33 30.75 10.16
N LEU A 148 14.63 30.89 10.43
CA LEU A 148 15.68 30.16 9.71
C LEU A 148 15.62 28.66 9.99
N SER A 149 15.42 28.26 11.25
CA SER A 149 15.32 26.85 11.63
C SER A 149 14.07 26.21 11.02
N GLN A 150 12.93 26.90 11.01
CA GLN A 150 11.73 26.48 10.30
C GLN A 150 11.96 26.39 8.79
N ASN A 151 12.67 27.34 8.18
CA ASN A 151 13.01 27.28 6.76
C ASN A 151 13.90 26.07 6.43
N LEU A 152 14.87 25.75 7.29
CA LEU A 152 15.71 24.56 7.16
C LEU A 152 14.90 23.27 7.33
N GLN A 153 13.98 23.23 8.30
CA GLN A 153 13.05 22.11 8.47
C GLN A 153 12.18 21.92 7.24
N LEU A 154 11.55 22.98 6.74
CA LEU A 154 10.75 22.96 5.50
C LEU A 154 11.56 22.51 4.29
N ARG A 155 12.80 22.98 4.13
CA ARG A 155 13.69 22.48 3.07
C ARG A 155 14.00 21.00 3.25
N SER A 156 14.24 20.55 4.48
CA SER A 156 14.51 19.14 4.76
C SER A 156 13.28 18.26 4.49
N THR A 157 12.06 18.71 4.81
CA THR A 157 10.82 17.97 4.54
C THR A 157 10.52 17.97 3.04
N VAL A 158 10.74 19.08 2.33
CA VAL A 158 10.63 19.14 0.85
C VAL A 158 11.65 18.22 0.18
N MET A 159 12.89 18.16 0.66
CA MET A 159 13.89 17.23 0.12
C MET A 159 13.50 15.77 0.39
N LYS A 160 13.04 15.45 1.61
CA LYS A 160 12.54 14.11 1.97
C LYS A 160 11.33 13.71 1.13
N THR A 161 10.39 14.61 0.88
CA THR A 161 9.22 14.33 0.04
C THR A 161 9.60 14.14 -1.41
N LYS A 162 10.52 14.94 -1.96
CA LYS A 162 11.08 14.72 -3.31
C LYS A 162 11.80 13.38 -3.43
N ALA A 163 12.62 13.02 -2.45
CA ALA A 163 13.29 11.71 -2.42
C ALA A 163 12.26 10.56 -2.41
N LYS A 164 11.25 10.64 -1.52
CA LYS A 164 10.15 9.66 -1.49
C LYS A 164 9.35 9.62 -2.79
N ALA A 165 9.13 10.76 -3.46
CA ALA A 165 8.43 10.81 -4.73
C ALA A 165 9.23 10.07 -5.82
N VAL A 166 10.54 10.31 -5.89
CA VAL A 166 11.44 9.55 -6.79
C VAL A 166 11.43 8.06 -6.46
N ASP A 167 11.53 7.68 -5.18
CA ASP A 167 11.47 6.27 -4.77
C ASP A 167 10.13 5.61 -5.15
N LEU A 168 9.01 6.34 -5.05
CA LEU A 168 7.70 5.86 -5.48
C LEU A 168 7.60 5.74 -7.01
N GLU A 169 8.18 6.67 -7.76
CA GLU A 169 8.25 6.57 -9.23
C GLU A 169 9.12 5.38 -9.68
N LEU A 170 10.24 5.14 -9.00
CA LEU A 170 11.09 3.96 -9.26
C LEU A 170 10.35 2.66 -8.94
N ARG A 171 9.69 2.57 -7.78
CA ARG A 171 8.87 1.39 -7.43
C ARG A 171 7.69 1.18 -8.37
N ARG A 172 7.09 2.26 -8.85
CA ARG A 172 6.03 2.22 -9.86
C ARG A 172 6.57 1.67 -11.18
N LEU A 173 7.74 2.13 -11.61
CA LEU A 173 8.40 1.62 -12.82
C LEU A 173 8.76 0.14 -12.67
N ASP A 174 9.26 -0.30 -11.51
CA ASP A 174 9.52 -1.72 -11.24
C ASP A 174 8.23 -2.56 -11.28
N ALA A 175 7.14 -2.05 -10.72
CA ALA A 175 5.83 -2.70 -10.77
C ALA A 175 5.28 -2.78 -12.20
N ASP A 176 5.36 -1.68 -12.96
CA ASP A 176 4.93 -1.61 -14.36
C ASP A 176 5.77 -2.57 -15.23
N GLN A 177 7.09 -2.63 -15.02
CA GLN A 177 7.96 -3.61 -15.68
C GLN A 177 7.63 -5.06 -15.28
N ALA A 178 7.30 -5.33 -14.01
CA ALA A 178 6.90 -6.66 -13.58
C ALA A 178 5.57 -7.08 -14.23
N VAL A 179 4.60 -6.16 -14.32
CA VAL A 179 3.33 -6.39 -15.03
C VAL A 179 3.56 -6.57 -16.53
N GLU A 180 4.39 -5.75 -17.16
CA GLU A 180 4.74 -5.89 -18.58
C GLU A 180 5.43 -7.23 -18.84
N ARG A 181 6.42 -7.60 -18.03
CA ARG A 181 7.06 -8.93 -18.09
C ARG A 181 6.04 -10.05 -17.97
N LEU A 182 5.11 -9.99 -17.02
CA LEU A 182 4.05 -10.99 -16.87
C LEU A 182 3.15 -11.04 -18.12
N SER A 183 2.73 -9.88 -18.65
CA SER A 183 1.90 -9.78 -19.86
C SER A 183 2.60 -10.30 -21.12
N LEU A 184 3.92 -10.11 -21.22
CA LEU A 184 4.74 -10.64 -22.31
C LEU A 184 4.99 -12.14 -22.13
N THR A 185 5.01 -12.66 -20.91
CA THR A 185 5.15 -14.09 -20.64
C THR A 185 3.84 -14.86 -20.80
N GLU A 186 2.68 -14.24 -20.52
CA GLU A 186 1.37 -14.89 -20.52
C GLU A 186 1.05 -15.67 -21.82
N PRO A 187 1.38 -15.18 -23.04
CA PRO A 187 1.15 -15.92 -24.28
C PRO A 187 1.97 -17.22 -24.43
N PHE A 188 3.08 -17.36 -23.68
CA PHE A 188 3.87 -18.59 -23.66
C PHE A 188 3.27 -19.64 -22.72
N LEU A 189 2.29 -19.29 -21.87
CA LEU A 189 1.64 -20.22 -20.96
C LEU A 189 0.40 -20.88 -21.62
N PRO A 190 0.23 -22.21 -21.46
CA PRO A 190 -0.95 -22.93 -21.97
C PRO A 190 -2.26 -22.48 -21.32
N ASP A 191 -3.39 -22.62 -22.03
CA ASP A 191 -4.73 -22.19 -21.57
C ASP A 191 -5.16 -22.83 -20.24
N HIS A 192 -4.63 -24.00 -19.89
CA HIS A 192 -4.85 -24.66 -18.60
C HIS A 192 -4.44 -23.76 -17.42
N PHE A 193 -3.39 -22.95 -17.56
CA PHE A 193 -2.95 -22.01 -16.53
C PHE A 193 -4.00 -20.91 -16.27
N ARG A 194 -4.76 -20.49 -17.30
CA ARG A 194 -5.82 -19.49 -17.13
C ARG A 194 -6.97 -20.01 -16.28
N SER A 195 -7.29 -21.31 -16.36
CA SER A 195 -8.31 -21.93 -15.50
C SER A 195 -7.93 -21.96 -14.02
N GLU A 196 -6.63 -21.98 -13.72
CA GLU A 196 -6.10 -21.95 -12.35
C GLU A 196 -5.86 -20.52 -11.81
N GLY A 197 -5.94 -19.51 -12.70
CA GLY A 197 -5.70 -18.11 -12.37
C GLY A 197 -6.63 -17.57 -11.28
N ALA A 198 -7.87 -18.07 -11.18
CA ALA A 198 -8.82 -17.66 -10.16
C ALA A 198 -8.38 -18.06 -8.73
N ALA A 199 -7.79 -19.25 -8.56
CA ALA A 199 -7.27 -19.70 -7.27
C ALA A 199 -6.04 -18.88 -6.83
N LEU A 200 -5.15 -18.57 -7.77
CA LEU A 200 -4.01 -17.69 -7.53
C LEU A 200 -4.46 -16.25 -7.21
N ALA A 201 -5.48 -15.75 -7.91
CA ALA A 201 -6.05 -14.44 -7.64
C ALA A 201 -6.69 -14.38 -6.25
N ALA A 202 -7.38 -15.43 -5.81
CA ALA A 202 -7.92 -15.54 -4.45
C ALA A 202 -6.80 -15.49 -3.39
N LEU A 203 -5.71 -16.26 -3.58
CA LEU A 203 -4.54 -16.24 -2.69
C LEU A 203 -3.93 -14.83 -2.59
N LEU A 204 -3.74 -14.16 -3.72
CA LEU A 204 -3.21 -12.80 -3.74
C LEU A 204 -4.19 -11.79 -3.12
N ALA A 205 -5.50 -11.99 -3.26
CA ALA A 205 -6.51 -11.14 -2.61
C ALA A 205 -6.39 -11.22 -1.09
N PHE A 206 -6.29 -12.42 -0.50
CA PHE A 206 -6.09 -12.54 0.95
C PHE A 206 -4.75 -12.00 1.42
N LYS A 207 -3.66 -12.15 0.64
CA LYS A 207 -2.39 -11.47 0.93
C LYS A 207 -2.52 -9.95 0.94
N ARG A 208 -3.26 -9.37 -0.02
CA ARG A 208 -3.54 -7.93 -0.06
C ARG A 208 -4.42 -7.49 1.10
N LEU A 209 -5.44 -8.27 1.47
CA LEU A 209 -6.30 -7.99 2.63
C LEU A 209 -5.48 -7.92 3.92
N ALA A 210 -4.60 -8.91 4.16
CA ALA A 210 -3.71 -8.92 5.31
C ALA A 210 -2.83 -7.66 5.35
N ALA A 211 -2.12 -7.38 4.26
CA ALA A 211 -1.23 -6.22 4.17
C ALA A 211 -1.98 -4.88 4.35
N LYS A 212 -3.19 -4.75 3.79
CA LYS A 212 -4.02 -3.54 3.96
C LYS A 212 -4.48 -3.35 5.39
N ALA A 213 -4.91 -4.43 6.05
CA ALA A 213 -5.29 -4.39 7.45
C ALA A 213 -4.10 -4.03 8.36
N ASP A 214 -2.89 -4.56 8.08
CA ASP A 214 -1.65 -4.20 8.78
C ASP A 214 -1.28 -2.73 8.58
N ILE A 215 -1.39 -2.21 7.35
CA ILE A 215 -1.13 -0.79 7.06
C ILE A 215 -2.09 0.07 7.89
N LEU A 216 -3.40 -0.18 7.83
CA LEU A 216 -4.38 0.56 8.62
C LEU A 216 -4.10 0.46 10.12
N CYS A 217 -3.76 -0.73 10.61
CA CYS A 217 -3.37 -0.93 12.01
C CYS A 217 -2.18 -0.03 12.37
N SER A 218 -1.10 -0.02 11.57
CA SER A 218 0.10 0.79 11.82
C SER A 218 -0.16 2.30 11.83
N GLN A 219 -1.06 2.80 10.99
CA GLN A 219 -1.38 4.24 10.93
C GLN A 219 -2.18 4.71 12.15
N LEU A 220 -2.90 3.79 12.80
CA LEU A 220 -3.64 4.07 14.03
C LEU A 220 -2.76 3.97 15.29
N GLU A 221 -1.45 3.72 15.16
CA GLU A 221 -0.54 3.60 16.30
C GLU A 221 -0.34 4.95 16.98
N GLN A 222 -0.77 5.05 18.24
CA GLN A 222 -0.60 6.26 19.04
C GLN A 222 0.68 6.13 19.88
N PRO A 223 1.62 7.09 19.79
CA PRO A 223 2.93 6.98 20.41
C PRO A 223 2.90 7.08 21.94
N ASP A 224 1.87 7.68 22.54
CA ASP A 224 1.64 7.73 24.00
C ASP A 224 0.14 7.84 24.31
N ALA A 225 -0.28 7.41 25.50
CA ALA A 225 -1.63 7.69 26.01
C ALA A 225 -1.72 9.18 26.36
N PRO A 226 -2.69 9.94 25.82
CA PRO A 226 -2.87 11.35 26.18
C PRO A 226 -3.21 11.51 27.66
N ASP A 227 -2.85 12.65 28.25
CA ASP A 227 -3.15 12.99 29.66
C ASP A 227 -4.64 12.89 29.99
N THR A 228 -5.51 13.08 28.98
CA THR A 228 -6.96 12.91 29.08
C THR A 228 -7.41 11.91 28.02
N LEU A 229 -7.91 10.75 28.45
CA LEU A 229 -8.42 9.71 27.58
C LEU A 229 -9.81 10.10 27.08
N SER A 230 -10.02 9.96 25.78
CA SER A 230 -11.32 10.20 25.13
C SER A 230 -11.95 8.88 24.66
N ILE A 231 -13.26 8.90 24.40
CA ILE A 231 -13.95 7.76 23.75
C ILE A 231 -13.27 7.38 22.43
N SER A 232 -12.70 8.37 21.71
CA SER A 232 -11.95 8.15 20.48
C SER A 232 -10.67 7.33 20.68
N PHE A 233 -10.02 7.44 21.85
CA PHE A 233 -8.84 6.64 22.21
C PHE A 233 -9.21 5.16 22.34
N VAL A 234 -10.29 4.88 23.08
CA VAL A 234 -10.78 3.51 23.27
C VAL A 234 -11.27 2.91 21.94
N ALA A 235 -12.01 3.67 21.14
CA ALA A 235 -12.42 3.25 19.81
C ALA A 235 -11.22 2.99 18.87
N ALA A 236 -10.12 3.74 19.01
CA ALA A 236 -8.91 3.50 18.22
C ALA A 236 -8.22 2.18 18.60
N ALA A 237 -8.16 1.85 19.90
CA ALA A 237 -7.67 0.55 20.38
C ALA A 237 -8.54 -0.60 19.86
N ASP A 238 -9.87 -0.46 19.91
CA ASP A 238 -10.83 -1.43 19.38
C ASP A 238 -10.66 -1.64 17.86
N VAL A 239 -10.58 -0.56 17.09
CA VAL A 239 -10.38 -0.62 15.63
C VAL A 239 -9.05 -1.29 15.30
N ARG A 240 -7.95 -0.97 16.01
CA ARG A 240 -6.66 -1.63 15.82
C ARG A 240 -6.74 -3.13 16.09
N ALA A 241 -7.36 -3.55 17.19
CA ALA A 241 -7.48 -4.97 17.51
C ALA A 241 -8.31 -5.73 16.47
N LEU A 242 -9.38 -5.13 15.96
CA LEU A 242 -10.18 -5.73 14.89
C LEU A 242 -9.42 -5.79 13.56
N LEU A 243 -8.66 -4.76 13.19
CA LEU A 243 -7.81 -4.78 11.98
C LEU A 243 -6.69 -5.82 12.09
N ALA A 244 -6.04 -5.92 13.25
CA ALA A 244 -5.03 -6.95 13.52
C ALA A 244 -5.63 -8.36 13.40
N ARG A 245 -6.86 -8.56 13.89
CA ARG A 245 -7.61 -9.82 13.71
C ARG A 245 -7.93 -10.10 12.23
N CYS A 246 -8.38 -9.10 11.46
CA CYS A 246 -8.59 -9.23 10.02
C CYS A 246 -7.30 -9.67 9.30
N SER A 247 -6.15 -9.11 9.69
CA SER A 247 -4.84 -9.47 9.14
C SER A 247 -4.45 -10.90 9.48
N ALA A 248 -4.59 -11.29 10.75
CA ALA A 248 -4.30 -12.65 11.23
C ALA A 248 -5.17 -13.70 10.53
N GLN A 249 -6.48 -13.46 10.40
CA GLN A 249 -7.42 -14.36 9.72
C GLN A 249 -7.12 -14.50 8.23
N SER A 250 -6.83 -13.38 7.56
CA SER A 250 -6.43 -13.38 6.14
C SER A 250 -5.12 -14.14 5.94
N SER A 251 -4.15 -13.97 6.84
CA SER A 251 -2.87 -14.69 6.81
C SER A 251 -3.03 -16.19 7.08
N LEU A 252 -3.95 -16.58 7.95
CA LEU A 252 -4.29 -17.97 8.23
C LEU A 252 -4.92 -18.65 7.01
N LEU A 253 -5.84 -17.96 6.30
CA LEU A 253 -6.36 -18.42 5.01
C LEU A 253 -5.27 -18.56 3.96
N VAL A 254 -4.33 -17.62 3.86
CA VAL A 254 -3.17 -17.72 2.96
C VAL A 254 -2.30 -18.93 3.31
N ALA A 255 -2.05 -19.17 4.59
CA ALA A 255 -1.28 -20.32 5.05
C ALA A 255 -1.98 -21.63 4.69
N PHE A 256 -3.30 -21.73 4.91
CA PHE A 256 -4.09 -22.89 4.48
C PHE A 256 -4.06 -23.10 2.97
N MET A 257 -4.26 -22.05 2.18
CA MET A 257 -4.17 -22.11 0.72
C MET A 257 -2.78 -22.54 0.23
N SER A 258 -1.73 -22.28 1.02
CA SER A 258 -0.36 -22.69 0.68
C SER A 258 -0.02 -24.12 1.08
N SER A 259 -0.78 -24.76 1.97
CA SER A 259 -0.53 -26.12 2.47
C SER A 259 -1.58 -27.16 2.07
N CYS A 260 -2.75 -26.73 1.56
CA CYS A 260 -3.86 -27.61 1.17
C CYS A 260 -3.57 -28.47 -0.07
N GLY A 261 -4.44 -29.46 -0.31
CA GLY A 261 -4.36 -30.35 -1.46
C GLY A 261 -4.76 -29.68 -2.79
N ASP A 262 -4.40 -30.29 -3.92
CA ASP A 262 -4.60 -29.69 -5.25
C ASP A 262 -6.08 -29.38 -5.55
N ALA A 263 -6.98 -30.31 -5.25
CA ALA A 263 -8.42 -30.15 -5.48
C ALA A 263 -9.06 -29.10 -4.55
N GLU A 264 -8.58 -29.00 -3.31
CA GLU A 264 -9.04 -28.01 -2.34
C GLU A 264 -8.60 -26.60 -2.76
N PHE A 265 -7.35 -26.45 -3.19
CA PHE A 265 -6.84 -25.16 -3.68
C PHE A 265 -7.65 -24.62 -4.88
N LEU A 266 -8.17 -25.50 -5.77
CA LEU A 266 -9.10 -25.07 -6.84
C LEU A 266 -10.46 -24.64 -6.31
N ARG A 267 -11.02 -25.34 -5.33
CA ARG A 267 -12.32 -24.98 -4.73
C ARG A 267 -12.27 -23.62 -4.04
N LEU A 268 -11.13 -23.30 -3.42
CA LEU A 268 -10.90 -22.01 -2.76
C LEU A 268 -10.83 -20.83 -3.74
N ALA A 269 -10.82 -21.05 -5.06
CA ALA A 269 -10.97 -19.98 -6.06
C ALA A 269 -12.28 -19.20 -5.90
N ALA A 270 -13.36 -19.85 -5.44
CA ALA A 270 -14.66 -19.21 -5.22
C ALA A 270 -14.59 -18.06 -4.20
N LEU A 271 -13.65 -18.15 -3.24
CA LEU A 271 -13.44 -17.14 -2.21
C LEU A 271 -12.97 -15.79 -2.75
N LEU A 272 -12.52 -15.72 -4.01
CA LEU A 272 -12.19 -14.45 -4.64
C LEU A 272 -13.38 -13.48 -4.65
N HIS A 273 -14.59 -14.00 -4.87
CA HIS A 273 -15.80 -13.16 -4.89
C HIS A 273 -16.18 -12.64 -3.50
N ASP A 274 -15.87 -13.40 -2.45
CA ASP A 274 -16.10 -12.99 -1.07
C ASP A 274 -15.01 -12.01 -0.57
N ALA A 275 -13.77 -12.16 -1.03
CA ALA A 275 -12.64 -11.30 -0.67
C ALA A 275 -12.72 -9.89 -1.30
N GLN A 276 -13.21 -9.78 -2.54
CA GLN A 276 -13.32 -8.52 -3.28
C GLN A 276 -14.13 -7.40 -2.56
N PRO A 277 -15.35 -7.64 -2.04
CA PRO A 277 -16.09 -6.59 -1.33
C PRO A 277 -15.42 -6.17 -0.02
N ILE A 278 -14.77 -7.10 0.69
CA ILE A 278 -13.98 -6.81 1.89
C ILE A 278 -12.79 -5.91 1.51
N GLU A 279 -12.10 -6.22 0.40
CA GLU A 279 -10.96 -5.44 -0.09
C GLU A 279 -11.36 -4.01 -0.48
N ARG A 280 -12.53 -3.83 -1.11
CA ARG A 280 -13.07 -2.50 -1.45
C ARG A 280 -13.37 -1.66 -0.21
N ARG A 281 -13.94 -2.27 0.83
CA ARG A 281 -14.23 -1.58 2.10
C ARG A 281 -12.94 -1.16 2.82
N LEU A 282 -11.92 -2.03 2.85
CA LEU A 282 -10.60 -1.66 3.38
C LEU A 282 -9.94 -0.54 2.56
N ASN A 283 -10.10 -0.51 1.23
CA ASN A 283 -9.61 0.62 0.42
C ASN A 283 -10.26 1.93 0.82
N GLY A 284 -11.59 1.93 1.05
CA GLY A 284 -12.29 3.13 1.53
C GLY A 284 -11.73 3.64 2.86
N LEU A 285 -11.43 2.74 3.80
CA LEU A 285 -10.76 3.11 5.06
C LEU A 285 -9.33 3.66 4.83
N ILE A 286 -8.57 3.12 3.89
CA ILE A 286 -7.24 3.62 3.53
C ILE A 286 -7.33 5.03 2.93
N ASP A 287 -8.35 5.29 2.11
CA ASP A 287 -8.57 6.61 1.53
C ASP A 287 -8.93 7.64 2.61
N LEU A 288 -9.73 7.26 3.63
CA LEU A 288 -10.00 8.11 4.80
C LEU A 288 -8.77 8.40 5.65
N VAL A 289 -7.86 7.43 5.79
CA VAL A 289 -6.55 7.66 6.46
C VAL A 289 -5.71 8.63 5.64
N ARG A 290 -5.73 8.51 4.31
CA ARG A 290 -4.99 9.40 3.41
C ARG A 290 -5.51 10.83 3.44
N SER A 291 -6.82 11.03 3.63
CA SER A 291 -7.41 12.37 3.79
C SER A 291 -7.31 12.93 5.22
N GLU A 292 -6.75 12.19 6.17
CA GLU A 292 -6.70 12.55 7.61
C GLU A 292 -8.09 12.72 8.25
N GLU A 293 -9.14 12.15 7.64
CA GLU A 293 -10.53 12.27 8.09
C GLU A 293 -11.01 11.05 8.88
N LEU A 294 -10.16 10.02 9.06
CA LEU A 294 -10.54 8.79 9.74
C LEU A 294 -10.82 9.04 11.23
N ARG A 295 -12.11 9.02 11.58
CA ARG A 295 -12.57 8.98 12.98
C ARG A 295 -12.74 7.53 13.43
N SER A 296 -12.01 7.14 14.49
CA SER A 296 -12.03 5.76 15.00
C SER A 296 -13.42 5.31 15.47
N VAL A 297 -14.22 6.22 16.04
CA VAL A 297 -15.59 5.96 16.47
C VAL A 297 -16.51 5.59 15.30
N ASP A 298 -16.41 6.33 14.19
CA ASP A 298 -17.23 6.10 13.00
C ASP A 298 -16.81 4.84 12.23
N ALA A 299 -15.50 4.53 12.24
CA ALA A 299 -14.94 3.35 11.58
C ALA A 299 -15.22 2.03 12.33
N LEU A 300 -15.40 2.09 13.65
CA LEU A 300 -15.58 0.93 14.52
C LEU A 300 -16.67 -0.07 14.06
N PRO A 301 -17.93 0.33 13.79
CA PRO A 301 -18.98 -0.60 13.37
C PRO A 301 -18.65 -1.27 12.04
N GLU A 302 -18.06 -0.53 11.09
CA GLU A 302 -17.70 -1.06 9.79
C GLU A 302 -16.58 -2.10 9.88
N VAL A 303 -15.51 -1.78 10.63
CA VAL A 303 -14.36 -2.66 10.86
C VAL A 303 -14.78 -3.89 11.64
N ARG A 304 -15.67 -3.76 12.64
CA ARG A 304 -16.26 -4.89 13.35
C ARG A 304 -16.98 -5.84 12.40
N ARG A 305 -17.80 -5.32 11.48
CA ARG A 305 -18.46 -6.12 10.45
C ARG A 305 -17.48 -6.82 9.50
N LEU A 306 -16.37 -6.17 9.15
CA LEU A 306 -15.32 -6.79 8.33
C LEU A 306 -14.63 -7.95 9.06
N ALA A 307 -14.30 -7.74 10.34
CA ALA A 307 -13.68 -8.76 11.18
C ALA A 307 -14.59 -9.98 11.38
N THR A 308 -15.90 -9.78 11.59
CA THR A 308 -16.84 -10.90 11.71
C THR A 308 -17.01 -11.65 10.40
N GLN A 309 -17.06 -10.95 9.26
CA GLN A 309 -17.11 -11.57 7.94
C GLN A 309 -15.86 -12.41 7.65
N LEU A 310 -14.67 -11.89 7.92
CA LEU A 310 -13.41 -12.63 7.74
C LEU A 310 -13.29 -13.80 8.71
N SER A 311 -13.76 -13.66 9.95
CA SER A 311 -13.81 -14.77 10.91
C SER A 311 -14.69 -15.90 10.38
N ALA A 312 -15.92 -15.59 9.97
CA ALA A 312 -16.85 -16.58 9.45
C ALA A 312 -16.31 -17.29 8.20
N LEU A 313 -15.62 -16.58 7.31
CA LEU A 313 -14.93 -17.18 6.17
C LEU A 313 -13.79 -18.11 6.60
N THR A 314 -13.00 -17.70 7.60
CA THR A 314 -11.89 -18.51 8.11
C THR A 314 -12.42 -19.78 8.79
N ASP A 315 -13.44 -19.65 9.63
CA ASP A 315 -14.05 -20.77 10.37
C ASP A 315 -14.75 -21.77 9.44
N ALA A 316 -15.35 -21.30 8.34
CA ALA A 316 -16.02 -22.15 7.36
C ALA A 316 -15.02 -22.93 6.48
N HIS A 317 -13.85 -22.37 6.18
CA HIS A 317 -12.94 -22.91 5.17
C HIS A 317 -11.65 -23.50 5.71
N VAL A 318 -11.24 -23.17 6.95
CA VAL A 318 -10.04 -23.72 7.57
C VAL A 318 -10.41 -24.79 8.59
N PRO A 319 -10.21 -26.09 8.28
CA PRO A 319 -10.57 -27.15 9.20
C PRO A 319 -9.66 -27.18 10.42
N VAL A 320 -10.23 -27.48 11.60
CA VAL A 320 -9.49 -27.57 12.87
C VAL A 320 -8.35 -28.60 12.80
N ALA A 321 -8.51 -29.66 12.01
CA ALA A 321 -7.50 -30.70 11.80
C ALA A 321 -6.35 -30.31 10.84
N ALA A 322 -6.37 -29.13 10.22
CA ALA A 322 -5.26 -28.70 9.36
C ALA A 322 -3.97 -28.46 10.16
N ASP A 323 -2.85 -28.98 9.67
CA ASP A 323 -1.50 -28.79 10.21
C ASP A 323 -1.00 -27.35 9.99
N LEU A 324 -1.55 -26.41 10.77
CA LEU A 324 -1.33 -24.96 10.69
C LEU A 324 -0.89 -24.39 12.05
N SER A 325 -0.02 -25.11 12.75
CA SER A 325 0.42 -24.79 14.11
C SER A 325 1.05 -23.41 14.26
N ALA A 326 2.06 -23.08 13.45
CA ALA A 326 2.75 -21.80 13.49
C ALA A 326 1.84 -20.59 13.15
N PRO A 327 1.08 -20.59 12.03
CA PRO A 327 0.19 -19.48 11.71
C PRO A 327 -0.99 -19.35 12.69
N ARG A 328 -1.46 -20.45 13.30
CA ARG A 328 -2.46 -20.38 14.38
C ARG A 328 -1.90 -19.76 15.65
N LEU A 329 -0.68 -20.13 16.04
CA LEU A 329 -0.02 -19.53 17.19
C LEU A 329 0.22 -18.02 16.97
N ASP A 330 0.62 -17.63 15.77
CA ASP A 330 0.75 -16.22 15.40
C ASP A 330 -0.60 -15.48 15.49
N ALA A 331 -1.67 -16.06 14.95
CA ALA A 331 -3.01 -15.48 15.04
C ALA A 331 -3.51 -15.32 16.50
N VAL A 332 -3.25 -16.33 17.35
CA VAL A 332 -3.55 -16.29 18.79
C VAL A 332 -2.73 -15.18 19.47
N ALA A 333 -1.43 -15.10 19.18
CA ALA A 333 -0.55 -14.10 19.77
C ALA A 333 -0.92 -12.67 19.35
N VAL A 334 -1.35 -12.48 18.09
CA VAL A 334 -1.91 -11.20 17.61
C VAL A 334 -3.19 -10.87 18.38
N SER A 335 -4.14 -11.79 18.47
CA SER A 335 -5.40 -11.56 19.20
C SER A 335 -5.16 -11.18 20.66
N LEU A 336 -4.19 -11.83 21.32
CA LEU A 336 -3.82 -11.54 22.71
C LEU A 336 -3.12 -10.18 22.85
N ALA A 337 -2.12 -9.88 22.01
CA ALA A 337 -1.37 -8.64 22.11
C ALA A 337 -2.27 -7.40 21.94
N PHE A 338 -3.11 -7.38 20.90
CA PHE A 338 -4.02 -6.27 20.65
C PHE A 338 -5.29 -6.34 21.52
N GLY A 339 -5.72 -7.53 21.94
CA GLY A 339 -6.84 -7.69 22.87
C GLY A 339 -6.54 -7.11 24.26
N VAL A 340 -5.31 -7.31 24.76
CA VAL A 340 -4.87 -6.70 26.02
C VAL A 340 -4.74 -5.18 25.91
N ASP A 341 -4.39 -4.64 24.74
CA ASP A 341 -4.42 -3.19 24.50
C ASP A 341 -5.83 -2.59 24.65
N VAL A 342 -6.84 -3.29 24.14
CA VAL A 342 -8.25 -2.92 24.31
C VAL A 342 -8.67 -2.99 25.78
N GLN A 343 -8.29 -4.05 26.49
CA GLN A 343 -8.56 -4.20 27.93
C GLN A 343 -7.94 -3.05 28.73
N LEU A 344 -6.69 -2.69 28.42
CA LEU A 344 -6.01 -1.53 29.03
C LEU A 344 -6.73 -0.22 28.74
N ALA A 345 -7.11 0.03 27.48
CA ALA A 345 -7.82 1.24 27.11
C ALA A 345 -9.17 1.35 27.84
N ASN A 346 -9.92 0.24 27.94
CA ASN A 346 -11.18 0.19 28.68
C ASN A 346 -10.97 0.50 30.17
N LEU A 347 -10.01 -0.15 30.82
CA LEU A 347 -9.77 0.01 32.25
C LEU A 347 -9.22 1.40 32.61
N CYS A 348 -8.25 1.92 31.85
CA CYS A 348 -7.74 3.27 32.06
C CYS A 348 -8.82 4.33 31.84
N TYR A 349 -9.68 4.16 30.84
CA TYR A 349 -10.81 5.08 30.65
C TYR A 349 -11.84 4.96 31.78
N THR A 350 -12.13 3.75 32.28
CA THR A 350 -13.00 3.58 33.46
C THR A 350 -12.43 4.21 34.73
N GLU A 351 -11.11 4.12 34.93
CA GLU A 351 -10.44 4.74 36.06
C GLU A 351 -10.57 6.25 35.99
N GLN A 352 -10.29 6.85 34.84
CA GLN A 352 -10.44 8.30 34.64
C GLN A 352 -11.89 8.76 34.86
N LEU A 353 -12.86 8.04 34.29
CA LEU A 353 -14.28 8.34 34.48
C LEU A 353 -14.69 8.32 35.95
N LEU A 354 -14.25 7.33 36.72
CA LEU A 354 -14.53 7.23 38.15
C LEU A 354 -13.71 8.24 38.96
N ALA A 355 -12.50 8.59 38.54
CA ALA A 355 -11.61 9.51 39.25
C ALA A 355 -12.05 10.98 39.11
N GLU A 356 -12.54 11.39 37.95
CA GLU A 356 -12.86 12.78 37.61
C GLU A 356 -14.33 13.17 37.88
N THR A 357 -15.20 12.21 38.20
CA THR A 357 -16.64 12.48 38.34
C THR A 357 -17.03 13.16 39.65
N SER A 358 -17.85 14.21 39.52
CA SER A 358 -18.44 14.97 40.64
C SER A 358 -19.88 14.54 40.98
N VAL A 359 -20.34 13.42 40.42
CA VAL A 359 -21.74 12.99 40.44
C VAL A 359 -22.10 12.28 41.76
N PHE A 360 -21.13 11.61 42.38
CA PHE A 360 -21.32 10.85 43.63
C PHE A 360 -21.20 11.75 44.87
N THR A 361 -21.82 11.34 45.99
CA THR A 361 -21.70 12.07 47.25
C THR A 361 -20.28 11.96 47.84
N SER A 362 -19.93 12.85 48.78
CA SER A 362 -18.61 12.80 49.44
C SER A 362 -18.35 11.48 50.19
N GLY A 363 -19.39 10.80 50.68
CA GLY A 363 -19.25 9.49 51.32
C GLY A 363 -18.99 8.39 50.30
N ASP A 364 -19.79 8.35 49.23
CA ASP A 364 -19.61 7.43 48.11
C ASP A 364 -18.23 7.60 47.46
N ARG A 365 -17.73 8.83 47.40
CA ARG A 365 -16.39 9.12 46.86
C ARG A 365 -15.28 8.45 47.67
N GLN A 366 -15.37 8.50 49.00
CA GLN A 366 -14.43 7.79 49.87
C GLN A 366 -14.52 6.27 49.69
N HIS A 367 -15.73 5.74 49.45
CA HIS A 367 -15.92 4.31 49.14
C HIS A 367 -15.31 3.93 47.78
N ILE A 368 -15.46 4.76 46.74
CA ILE A 368 -14.83 4.56 45.43
C ILE A 368 -13.31 4.60 45.55
N ASP A 369 -12.76 5.61 46.24
CA ASP A 369 -11.32 5.80 46.40
C ASP A 369 -10.66 4.68 47.23
N ALA A 370 -11.37 4.13 48.23
CA ALA A 370 -10.84 3.06 49.09
C ALA A 370 -11.14 1.64 48.57
N GLY A 371 -12.26 1.44 47.88
CA GLY A 371 -12.81 0.12 47.55
C GLY A 371 -12.78 -0.26 46.07
N VAL A 372 -13.02 0.68 45.16
CA VAL A 372 -13.22 0.41 43.72
C VAL A 372 -11.98 0.76 42.89
N LEU A 373 -11.36 1.92 43.15
CA LEU A 373 -10.15 2.36 42.41
C LEU A 373 -8.93 1.46 42.68
N PRO A 374 -8.60 1.02 43.91
CA PRO A 374 -7.44 0.18 44.14
C PRO A 374 -7.43 -1.17 43.38
N PRO A 375 -8.53 -1.98 43.35
CA PRO A 375 -8.56 -3.19 42.54
C PRO A 375 -8.53 -2.88 41.03
N LEU A 376 -9.10 -1.75 40.59
CA LEU A 376 -9.04 -1.30 39.20
C LEU A 376 -7.60 -0.95 38.76
N VAL A 377 -6.88 -0.14 39.55
CA VAL A 377 -5.47 0.20 39.30
C VAL A 377 -4.59 -1.05 39.31
N SER A 378 -4.87 -1.99 40.21
CA SER A 378 -4.17 -3.28 40.24
C SER A 378 -4.48 -4.13 39.00
N ALA A 379 -5.69 -4.07 38.46
CA ALA A 379 -6.09 -4.78 37.24
C ALA A 379 -5.45 -4.15 36.00
N ILE A 380 -5.32 -2.81 35.97
CA ILE A 380 -4.55 -2.09 34.96
C ILE A 380 -3.10 -2.56 34.97
N GLN A 381 -2.48 -2.68 36.16
CA GLN A 381 -1.11 -3.18 36.26
C GLN A 381 -1.00 -4.64 35.79
N GLY A 382 -1.96 -5.51 36.14
CA GLY A 382 -2.02 -6.88 35.64
C GLY A 382 -2.13 -6.94 34.10
N CYS A 383 -2.92 -6.06 33.49
CA CYS A 383 -3.02 -5.95 32.04
C CYS A 383 -1.73 -5.38 31.40
N ARG A 384 -1.01 -4.47 32.07
CA ARG A 384 0.31 -3.98 31.60
C ARG A 384 1.32 -5.12 31.58
N ASP A 385 1.36 -5.92 32.64
CA ASP A 385 2.22 -7.10 32.72
C ASP A 385 1.86 -8.11 31.62
N ALA A 386 0.57 -8.39 31.44
CA ALA A 386 0.06 -9.23 30.35
C ALA A 386 0.43 -8.69 28.97
N LYS A 387 0.36 -7.37 28.73
CA LYS A 387 0.76 -6.73 27.47
C LYS A 387 2.24 -6.98 27.18
N THR A 388 3.11 -6.78 28.17
CA THR A 388 4.55 -7.02 27.98
C THR A 388 4.85 -8.47 27.60
N ALA A 389 4.12 -9.42 28.19
CA ALA A 389 4.21 -10.84 27.85
C ALA A 389 3.61 -11.13 26.46
N ALA A 390 2.44 -10.59 26.14
CA ALA A 390 1.78 -10.82 24.84
C ALA A 390 2.59 -10.27 23.66
N VAL A 391 3.24 -9.10 23.80
CA VAL A 391 4.12 -8.54 22.75
C VAL A 391 5.37 -9.42 22.56
N LYS A 392 5.97 -9.91 23.64
CA LYS A 392 7.07 -10.88 23.55
C LYS A 392 6.63 -12.18 22.89
N LEU A 393 5.40 -12.65 23.19
CA LEU A 393 4.83 -13.87 22.62
C LEU A 393 4.60 -13.70 21.13
N LEU A 394 4.06 -12.57 20.70
CA LEU A 394 3.89 -12.22 19.30
C LEU A 394 5.22 -12.22 18.54
N ARG A 395 6.26 -11.61 19.12
CA ARG A 395 7.61 -11.63 18.54
C ARG A 395 8.14 -13.07 18.41
N ARG A 396 8.04 -13.88 19.47
CA ARG A 396 8.50 -15.27 19.45
C ARG A 396 7.70 -16.12 18.45
N ALA A 397 6.38 -15.95 18.35
CA ALA A 397 5.54 -16.64 17.39
C ALA A 397 5.94 -16.32 15.94
N ARG A 398 6.21 -15.05 15.63
CA ARG A 398 6.71 -14.62 14.32
C ARG A 398 8.10 -15.14 14.02
N GLU A 399 8.99 -15.20 15.01
CA GLU A 399 10.32 -15.81 14.87
C GLU A 399 10.22 -17.32 14.56
N LEU A 400 9.33 -18.05 15.25
CA LEU A 400 9.05 -19.47 14.98
C LEU A 400 8.45 -19.68 13.58
N HIS A 401 7.51 -18.82 13.18
CA HIS A 401 6.92 -18.84 11.84
C HIS A 401 7.98 -18.59 10.76
N ALA A 402 8.85 -17.58 10.93
CA ALA A 402 9.91 -17.25 9.98
C ALA A 402 11.00 -18.33 9.89
N SER A 403 11.29 -19.01 11.00
CA SER A 403 12.28 -20.09 11.07
C SER A 403 11.72 -21.47 10.65
N GLY A 404 10.40 -21.56 10.42
CA GLY A 404 9.74 -22.80 10.00
C GLY A 404 9.59 -23.85 11.11
N PHE A 405 9.57 -23.41 12.38
CA PHE A 405 9.35 -24.28 13.53
C PHE A 405 7.88 -24.29 13.96
N VAL A 406 7.47 -25.41 14.53
CA VAL A 406 6.13 -25.74 15.01
C VAL A 406 6.19 -25.92 16.51
N ALA A 407 5.29 -25.24 17.23
CA ALA A 407 5.09 -25.44 18.65
C ALA A 407 4.43 -26.80 18.95
N SER A 408 4.76 -27.38 20.10
CA SER A 408 4.17 -28.61 20.63
C SER A 408 2.62 -28.53 20.72
N SER A 409 1.93 -29.68 20.63
CA SER A 409 0.46 -29.73 20.76
C SER A 409 -0.01 -29.16 22.12
N GLY A 410 0.76 -29.41 23.19
CA GLY A 410 0.48 -28.86 24.51
C GLY A 410 0.57 -27.34 24.55
N ALA A 411 1.60 -26.75 23.91
CA ALA A 411 1.73 -25.30 23.79
C ALA A 411 0.57 -24.68 23.00
N GLN A 412 0.06 -25.36 21.96
CA GLN A 412 -1.09 -24.89 21.18
C GLN A 412 -2.40 -24.92 21.99
N GLU A 413 -2.66 -25.99 22.73
CA GLU A 413 -3.83 -26.08 23.62
C GLU A 413 -3.77 -25.02 24.72
N GLN A 414 -2.59 -24.80 25.30
CA GLN A 414 -2.39 -23.74 26.29
C GLN A 414 -2.62 -22.35 25.68
N ALA A 415 -2.13 -22.10 24.45
CA ALA A 415 -2.38 -20.85 23.74
C ALA A 415 -3.88 -20.62 23.49
N ALA A 416 -4.63 -21.64 23.08
CA ALA A 416 -6.08 -21.55 22.88
C ALA A 416 -6.84 -21.25 24.19
N ARG A 417 -6.45 -21.89 25.31
CA ARG A 417 -7.03 -21.59 26.64
C ARG A 417 -6.74 -20.16 27.09
N ILE A 418 -5.52 -19.68 26.84
CA ILE A 418 -5.14 -18.29 27.16
C ILE A 418 -5.93 -17.30 26.29
N GLN A 419 -6.14 -17.62 25.01
CA GLN A 419 -7.00 -16.81 24.14
C GLN A 419 -8.42 -16.69 24.70
N GLN A 420 -9.04 -17.80 25.10
CA GLN A 420 -10.38 -17.79 25.71
C GLN A 420 -10.44 -16.96 26.99
N ALA A 421 -9.41 -17.06 27.85
CA ALA A 421 -9.30 -16.23 29.05
C ALA A 421 -9.09 -14.74 28.72
N GLY A 422 -8.37 -14.44 27.64
CA GLY A 422 -8.22 -13.08 27.11
C GLY A 422 -9.51 -12.52 26.55
N ASP A 423 -10.27 -13.32 25.80
CA ASP A 423 -11.56 -12.92 25.21
C ASP A 423 -12.60 -12.64 26.31
N SER A 424 -12.69 -13.48 27.34
CA SER A 424 -13.60 -13.25 28.48
C SER A 424 -13.22 -12.02 29.30
N LEU A 425 -11.93 -11.78 29.53
CA LEU A 425 -11.45 -10.54 30.15
C LEU A 425 -11.73 -9.31 29.26
N GLY A 426 -11.59 -9.45 27.94
CA GLY A 426 -11.96 -8.43 26.96
C GLY A 426 -13.43 -8.02 27.06
N GLU A 427 -14.33 -9.00 27.06
CA GLU A 427 -15.77 -8.78 27.23
C GLU A 427 -16.09 -8.12 28.58
N TYR A 428 -15.43 -8.59 29.65
CA TYR A 428 -15.61 -8.03 31.00
C TYR A 428 -15.22 -6.56 31.06
N THR A 429 -14.01 -6.20 30.61
CA THR A 429 -13.54 -4.80 30.64
C THR A 429 -14.40 -3.88 29.77
N MET A 430 -14.90 -4.37 28.63
CA MET A 430 -15.81 -3.63 27.77
C MET A 430 -17.16 -3.38 28.46
N ARG A 431 -17.77 -4.40 29.07
CA ARG A 431 -19.07 -4.27 29.77
C ARG A 431 -18.94 -3.37 30.99
N VAL A 432 -17.87 -3.50 31.78
CA VAL A 432 -17.57 -2.61 32.92
C VAL A 432 -17.48 -1.15 32.45
N ARG A 433 -16.74 -0.88 31.36
CA ARG A 433 -16.65 0.46 30.78
C ARG A 433 -18.01 1.03 30.38
N ILE A 434 -18.81 0.25 29.65
CA ILE A 434 -20.12 0.70 29.17
C ILE A 434 -21.04 0.99 30.36
N VAL A 435 -21.12 0.10 31.35
CA VAL A 435 -21.99 0.29 32.52
C VAL A 435 -21.57 1.50 33.34
N VAL A 436 -20.27 1.69 33.60
CA VAL A 436 -19.77 2.90 34.29
C VAL A 436 -20.10 4.15 33.49
N GLN A 437 -19.88 4.14 32.17
CA GLN A 437 -20.18 5.27 31.29
C GLN A 437 -21.68 5.62 31.27
N ASP A 438 -22.56 4.62 31.17
CA ASP A 438 -24.02 4.79 31.12
C ASP A 438 -24.56 5.31 32.45
N HIS A 439 -24.07 4.80 33.59
CA HIS A 439 -24.43 5.31 34.93
C HIS A 439 -24.06 6.79 35.10
N LEU A 440 -22.86 7.18 34.65
CA LEU A 440 -22.41 8.57 34.74
C LEU A 440 -23.16 9.50 33.77
N ALA A 441 -23.48 9.01 32.57
CA ALA A 441 -24.29 9.77 31.60
C ALA A 441 -25.73 9.97 32.09
N ALA A 442 -26.37 8.93 32.65
CA ALA A 442 -27.73 9.02 33.19
C ALA A 442 -27.84 10.01 34.37
N ALA A 443 -26.80 10.12 35.18
CA ALA A 443 -26.77 11.03 36.32
C ALA A 443 -26.36 12.47 35.97
N THR A 444 -25.84 12.70 34.75
CA THR A 444 -25.50 14.05 34.23
C THR A 444 -26.52 14.58 33.22
N ALA A 445 -27.53 13.78 32.84
CA ALA A 445 -28.57 14.18 31.90
C ALA A 445 -29.53 15.24 32.49
N GLU A 446 -29.74 16.34 31.75
CA GLU A 446 -30.51 17.51 32.23
C GLU A 446 -32.03 17.26 32.39
N GLU A 447 -32.61 16.29 31.64
CA GLU A 447 -34.08 16.09 31.58
C GLU A 447 -34.61 14.96 32.48
N GLU A 448 -33.77 13.99 32.89
CA GLU A 448 -34.16 12.83 33.75
C GLU A 448 -33.01 12.38 34.68
N ALA A 449 -32.36 13.32 35.38
CA ALA A 449 -31.27 13.01 36.30
C ALA A 449 -31.72 12.08 37.45
N GLN A 450 -31.35 10.80 37.38
CA GLN A 450 -31.47 9.90 38.52
C GLN A 450 -30.28 10.11 39.47
N PRO A 451 -30.48 10.11 40.81
CA PRO A 451 -29.37 10.23 41.74
C PRO A 451 -28.40 9.04 41.53
N ALA A 452 -27.13 9.34 41.30
CA ALA A 452 -26.10 8.32 41.14
C ALA A 452 -25.93 7.53 42.44
N SER A 453 -26.43 6.29 42.46
CA SER A 453 -26.32 5.40 43.61
C SER A 453 -25.14 4.45 43.41
N LEU A 454 -24.14 4.54 44.28
CA LEU A 454 -22.98 3.64 44.28
C LEU A 454 -23.40 2.17 44.44
N GLU A 455 -24.40 1.88 45.27
CA GLU A 455 -24.91 0.52 45.49
C GLU A 455 -25.44 -0.16 44.21
N ARG A 456 -26.10 0.60 43.32
CA ARG A 456 -26.57 0.05 42.03
C ARG A 456 -25.41 -0.21 41.08
N LEU A 457 -24.42 0.71 41.05
CA LEU A 457 -23.22 0.51 40.24
C LEU A 457 -22.46 -0.73 40.70
N GLU A 458 -22.25 -0.91 42.01
CA GLU A 458 -21.59 -2.09 42.56
C GLU A 458 -22.38 -3.39 42.29
N HIS A 459 -23.72 -3.34 42.37
CA HIS A 459 -24.58 -4.47 42.02
C HIS A 459 -24.45 -4.85 40.54
N ASP A 460 -24.49 -3.88 39.63
CA ASP A 460 -24.37 -4.12 38.19
C ASP A 460 -22.97 -4.63 37.84
N LEU A 461 -21.91 -4.08 38.46
CA LEU A 461 -20.54 -4.56 38.30
C LEU A 461 -20.36 -6.01 38.79
N ALA A 462 -21.01 -6.37 39.91
CA ALA A 462 -21.03 -7.74 40.41
C ALA A 462 -21.80 -8.68 39.47
N GLY A 463 -22.93 -8.23 38.92
CA GLY A 463 -23.71 -8.96 37.91
C GLY A 463 -22.90 -9.27 36.66
N ILE A 464 -22.15 -8.29 36.12
CA ILE A 464 -21.26 -8.50 34.96
C ILE A 464 -20.19 -9.54 35.28
N ALA A 465 -19.60 -9.48 36.48
CA ALA A 465 -18.57 -10.42 36.89
C ALA A 465 -19.14 -11.85 37.03
N GLN A 466 -20.36 -11.98 37.55
CA GLN A 466 -21.05 -13.27 37.66
C GLN A 466 -21.43 -13.84 36.29
N ASP A 467 -21.94 -13.02 35.39
CA ASP A 467 -22.34 -13.43 34.05
C ASP A 467 -21.15 -14.03 33.26
N ILE A 468 -19.97 -13.42 33.38
CA ILE A 468 -18.79 -13.79 32.58
C ILE A 468 -17.95 -14.88 33.26
N PHE A 469 -17.67 -14.74 34.56
CA PHE A 469 -16.78 -15.65 35.27
C PHE A 469 -17.52 -16.73 36.09
N GLY A 470 -18.85 -16.64 36.22
CA GLY A 470 -19.66 -17.63 36.94
C GLY A 470 -19.51 -17.62 38.46
N ALA A 471 -18.83 -16.61 39.03
CA ALA A 471 -18.56 -16.48 40.45
C ALA A 471 -18.93 -15.09 40.95
N ASN A 472 -19.26 -14.98 42.25
CA ASN A 472 -19.41 -13.70 42.94
C ASN A 472 -18.24 -13.48 43.89
N ASP A 473 -17.61 -12.31 43.79
CA ASP A 473 -16.66 -11.83 44.79
C ASP A 473 -17.34 -10.79 45.68
N ALA A 474 -16.91 -10.72 46.94
CA ALA A 474 -17.33 -9.67 47.86
C ALA A 474 -16.70 -8.29 47.54
N THR A 475 -15.63 -8.26 46.74
CA THR A 475 -14.96 -7.01 46.35
C THR A 475 -15.35 -6.61 44.92
N PRO A 476 -15.80 -5.36 44.69
CA PRO A 476 -16.10 -4.88 43.35
C PRO A 476 -14.85 -5.00 42.47
N LEU A 477 -15.02 -5.47 41.23
CA LEU A 477 -13.95 -5.69 40.25
C LEU A 477 -12.86 -6.72 40.65
N GLY A 478 -13.03 -7.43 41.77
CA GLY A 478 -12.05 -8.41 42.27
C GLY A 478 -11.77 -9.58 41.31
N LEU A 479 -12.81 -10.08 40.63
CA LEU A 479 -12.68 -11.14 39.63
C LEU A 479 -11.91 -10.65 38.39
N GLY A 480 -12.14 -9.42 37.94
CA GLY A 480 -11.40 -8.80 36.85
C GLY A 480 -9.91 -8.65 37.17
N LEU A 481 -9.59 -8.23 38.40
CA LEU A 481 -8.21 -8.19 38.89
C LEU A 481 -7.55 -9.57 38.85
N ARG A 482 -8.17 -10.59 39.44
CA ARG A 482 -7.59 -11.96 39.44
C ARG A 482 -7.43 -12.50 38.02
N ALA A 483 -8.42 -12.26 37.15
CA ALA A 483 -8.36 -12.65 35.75
C ALA A 483 -7.18 -11.99 35.01
N SER A 484 -6.96 -10.68 35.20
CA SER A 484 -5.83 -9.96 34.59
C SER A 484 -4.47 -10.49 35.07
N GLN A 485 -4.31 -10.74 36.37
CA GLN A 485 -3.09 -11.32 36.93
C GLN A 485 -2.85 -12.76 36.46
N GLN A 486 -3.92 -13.54 36.35
CA GLN A 486 -3.86 -14.92 35.87
C GLN A 486 -3.48 -14.95 34.38
N LEU A 487 -4.05 -14.06 33.56
CA LEU A 487 -3.69 -13.92 32.15
C LEU A 487 -2.19 -13.62 32.00
N ALA A 488 -1.67 -12.65 32.76
CA ALA A 488 -0.24 -12.31 32.75
C ALA A 488 0.65 -13.51 33.11
N LYS A 489 0.29 -14.26 34.16
CA LYS A 489 1.01 -15.48 34.58
C LYS A 489 0.96 -16.58 33.51
N GLN A 490 -0.19 -16.82 32.91
CA GLN A 490 -0.34 -17.85 31.88
C GLN A 490 0.42 -17.49 30.59
N LEU A 491 0.42 -16.22 30.19
CA LEU A 491 1.21 -15.72 29.06
C LEU A 491 2.71 -15.88 29.31
N ALA A 492 3.19 -15.55 30.51
CA ALA A 492 4.58 -15.74 30.90
C ALA A 492 4.98 -17.23 30.90
N ALA A 493 4.09 -18.11 31.35
CA ALA A 493 4.31 -19.56 31.31
C ALA A 493 4.39 -20.11 29.87
N LEU A 494 3.48 -19.69 28.98
CA LEU A 494 3.52 -20.07 27.56
C LEU A 494 4.78 -19.54 26.86
N LEU A 495 5.19 -18.32 27.19
CA LEU A 495 6.44 -17.74 26.71
C LEU A 495 7.67 -18.56 27.09
N ALA A 496 7.75 -18.99 28.36
CA ALA A 496 8.84 -19.83 28.83
C ALA A 496 8.85 -21.18 28.08
N LEU A 497 7.66 -21.78 27.92
CA LEU A 497 7.47 -23.03 27.20
C LEU A 497 7.95 -22.95 25.73
N LEU A 498 7.61 -21.86 25.02
CA LEU A 498 8.04 -21.62 23.64
C LEU A 498 9.51 -21.16 23.53
N GLY A 499 10.13 -20.79 24.65
CA GLY A 499 11.55 -20.51 24.76
C GLY A 499 12.41 -21.78 24.82
N ASP A 500 11.82 -22.90 25.23
CA ASP A 500 12.50 -24.19 25.27
C ASP A 500 12.56 -24.81 23.86
N ASP A 501 13.76 -24.83 23.27
CA ASP A 501 13.98 -25.36 21.90
C ASP A 501 13.56 -26.85 21.74
N ARG A 502 13.37 -27.58 22.84
CA ARG A 502 12.87 -28.98 22.84
C ARG A 502 11.40 -29.08 22.44
N GLU A 503 10.64 -28.00 22.60
CA GLU A 503 9.21 -27.93 22.28
C GLU A 503 8.93 -27.43 20.86
N ALA A 504 9.98 -27.04 20.13
CA ALA A 504 9.90 -26.59 18.76
C ALA A 504 10.42 -27.68 17.81
N THR A 505 9.55 -28.22 16.97
CA THR A 505 9.96 -29.16 15.91
C THR A 505 9.96 -28.48 14.55
N LYS A 506 10.82 -28.89 13.63
CA LYS A 506 10.81 -28.33 12.27
C LYS A 506 9.54 -28.77 11.55
N ALA A 507 8.80 -27.82 10.97
CA ALA A 507 7.62 -28.12 10.18
C ALA A 507 7.97 -29.08 9.03
N PRO A 508 7.10 -30.06 8.69
CA PRO A 508 7.26 -30.80 7.45
C PRO A 508 7.26 -29.82 6.28
N ALA A 509 8.21 -29.98 5.37
CA ALA A 509 8.29 -29.14 4.17
C ALA A 509 7.14 -29.50 3.22
N THR A 510 5.98 -28.86 3.41
CA THR A 510 4.84 -29.03 2.51
C THR A 510 5.05 -28.15 1.29
N GLU A 511 5.28 -28.77 0.13
CA GLU A 511 5.31 -28.05 -1.13
C GLU A 511 3.93 -27.43 -1.44
N ALA A 512 3.95 -26.19 -1.93
CA ALA A 512 2.73 -25.46 -2.25
C ALA A 512 1.94 -26.13 -3.39
N PRO A 513 0.59 -26.01 -3.39
CA PRO A 513 -0.24 -26.67 -4.39
C PRO A 513 0.05 -26.17 -5.81
N TRP A 514 0.34 -24.88 -6.00
CA TRP A 514 0.71 -24.36 -7.33
C TRP A 514 2.07 -24.87 -7.83
N THR A 515 3.03 -25.18 -6.94
CA THR A 515 4.30 -25.79 -7.35
C THR A 515 4.12 -27.26 -7.71
N LYS A 516 3.32 -28.00 -6.92
CA LYS A 516 2.96 -29.40 -7.21
C LYS A 516 2.25 -29.51 -8.55
N ARG A 517 1.24 -28.67 -8.79
CA ARG A 517 0.52 -28.66 -10.07
C ARG A 517 1.38 -28.22 -11.25
N ALA A 518 2.25 -27.22 -11.08
CA ALA A 518 3.20 -26.86 -12.12
C ALA A 518 4.13 -28.03 -12.48
N ALA A 519 4.55 -28.83 -11.49
CA ALA A 519 5.32 -30.05 -11.73
C ALA A 519 4.49 -31.16 -12.41
N GLN A 520 3.26 -31.39 -11.97
CA GLN A 520 2.32 -32.34 -12.60
C GLN A 520 2.04 -31.96 -14.06
N PHE A 521 1.87 -30.67 -14.35
CA PHE A 521 1.66 -30.16 -15.70
C PHE A 521 2.92 -30.33 -16.58
N LYS A 522 4.10 -30.06 -16.04
CA LYS A 522 5.36 -30.36 -16.75
C LYS A 522 5.49 -31.85 -17.06
N ALA A 523 5.11 -32.71 -16.12
CA ALA A 523 5.11 -34.15 -16.33
C ALA A 523 4.08 -34.58 -17.39
N SER A 524 2.88 -33.99 -17.40
CA SER A 524 1.85 -34.30 -18.41
C SER A 524 2.24 -33.83 -19.82
N LEU A 525 2.99 -32.72 -19.96
CA LEU A 525 3.56 -32.31 -21.24
C LEU A 525 4.55 -33.34 -21.80
N VAL A 526 5.41 -33.92 -20.95
CA VAL A 526 6.34 -34.97 -21.35
C VAL A 526 5.58 -36.24 -21.76
N GLN A 527 4.60 -36.65 -20.96
CA GLN A 527 3.76 -37.81 -21.28
C GLN A 527 3.01 -37.62 -22.61
N ASN A 528 2.46 -36.43 -22.87
CA ASN A 528 1.79 -36.12 -24.13
C ASN A 528 2.75 -36.19 -25.32
N ALA A 529 3.99 -35.72 -25.18
CA ALA A 529 5.00 -35.86 -26.22
C ALA A 529 5.34 -37.34 -26.50
N ASP A 530 5.42 -38.17 -25.47
CA ASP A 530 5.65 -39.61 -25.64
C ASP A 530 4.46 -40.33 -26.28
N VAL A 531 3.23 -39.94 -25.93
CA VAL A 531 2.01 -40.44 -26.58
C VAL A 531 2.00 -40.03 -28.06
N GLN A 532 2.33 -38.77 -28.39
CA GLN A 532 2.43 -38.31 -29.78
C GLN A 532 3.43 -39.15 -30.57
N ARG A 533 4.65 -39.37 -30.05
CA ARG A 533 5.64 -40.25 -30.69
C ARG A 533 5.14 -41.67 -30.90
N ARG A 534 4.44 -42.24 -29.92
CA ARG A 534 3.82 -43.58 -30.07
C ARG A 534 2.74 -43.59 -31.14
N THR A 535 1.91 -42.54 -31.21
CA THR A 535 0.89 -42.44 -32.26
C THR A 535 1.50 -42.27 -33.64
N GLU A 536 2.59 -41.51 -33.78
CA GLU A 536 3.34 -41.37 -35.03
C GLU A 536 3.97 -42.71 -35.43
N ALA A 537 4.62 -43.42 -34.51
CA ALA A 537 5.19 -44.75 -34.76
C ALA A 537 4.11 -45.76 -35.19
N LEU A 538 2.98 -45.82 -34.48
CA LEU A 538 1.86 -46.68 -34.85
C LEU A 538 1.27 -46.30 -36.21
N ASN A 539 1.20 -45.01 -36.55
CA ASN A 539 0.76 -44.57 -37.88
C ASN A 539 1.75 -45.01 -38.97
N GLU A 540 3.06 -44.92 -38.73
CA GLU A 540 4.08 -45.42 -39.66
C GLU A 540 4.00 -46.93 -39.85
N GLU A 541 3.75 -47.69 -38.77
CA GLU A 541 3.49 -49.13 -38.81
C GLU A 541 2.21 -49.45 -39.59
N ILE A 542 1.12 -48.71 -39.39
CA ILE A 542 -0.12 -48.88 -40.17
C ILE A 542 0.15 -48.62 -41.65
N ILE A 543 0.92 -47.58 -42.00
CA ILE A 543 1.25 -47.26 -43.39
C ILE A 543 2.18 -48.33 -43.99
N SER A 544 3.10 -48.90 -43.23
CA SER A 544 3.99 -49.97 -43.71
C SER A 544 3.23 -51.28 -43.91
N LEU A 545 2.36 -51.65 -42.98
CA LEU A 545 1.46 -52.81 -43.08
C LEU A 545 0.48 -52.64 -44.23
N ALA A 546 -0.09 -51.45 -44.44
CA ALA A 546 -0.96 -51.18 -45.59
C ALA A 546 -0.21 -51.29 -46.92
N ARG A 547 1.07 -50.88 -46.97
CA ARG A 547 1.94 -51.09 -48.13
C ARG A 547 2.24 -52.57 -48.36
N GLU A 548 2.54 -53.32 -47.31
CA GLU A 548 2.77 -54.76 -47.41
C GLU A 548 1.50 -55.49 -47.88
N LEU A 549 0.33 -55.17 -47.32
CA LEU A 549 -0.95 -55.72 -47.77
C LEU A 549 -1.20 -55.46 -49.25
N LYS A 550 -0.97 -54.23 -49.74
CA LYS A 550 -1.09 -53.92 -51.18
C LYS A 550 -0.14 -54.75 -52.04
N LEU A 551 1.10 -54.95 -51.59
CA LEU A 551 2.06 -55.81 -52.29
C LEU A 551 1.58 -57.27 -52.30
N ARG A 552 1.07 -57.78 -51.18
CA ARG A 552 0.48 -59.13 -51.10
C ARG A 552 -0.74 -59.27 -52.00
N ASP A 553 -1.62 -58.29 -52.04
CA ASP A 553 -2.78 -58.28 -52.95
C ASP A 553 -2.35 -58.31 -54.42
N GLN A 554 -1.31 -57.54 -54.80
CA GLN A 554 -0.72 -57.62 -56.14
C GLN A 554 -0.17 -59.01 -56.44
N THR A 555 0.56 -59.63 -55.50
CA THR A 555 1.05 -61.01 -55.70
C THR A 555 -0.09 -62.02 -55.83
N ILE A 556 -1.17 -61.87 -55.05
CA ILE A 556 -2.36 -62.72 -55.15
C ILE A 556 -3.05 -62.54 -56.50
N GLN A 557 -3.16 -61.31 -56.99
CA GLN A 557 -3.69 -61.02 -58.33
C GLN A 557 -2.84 -61.68 -59.43
N GLU A 558 -1.51 -61.61 -59.34
CA GLU A 558 -0.61 -62.31 -60.25
C GLU A 558 -0.81 -63.83 -60.19
N HIS A 559 -0.91 -64.40 -58.99
CA HIS A 559 -1.18 -65.82 -58.80
C HIS A 559 -2.54 -66.24 -59.35
N ASN A 560 -3.59 -65.41 -59.20
CA ASN A 560 -4.90 -65.66 -59.77
C ASN A 560 -4.88 -65.65 -61.30
N VAL A 561 -4.21 -64.68 -61.93
CA VAL A 561 -4.04 -64.66 -63.39
C VAL A 561 -3.27 -65.89 -63.88
N ARG A 562 -2.23 -66.31 -63.15
CA ARG A 562 -1.51 -67.56 -63.45
C ARG A 562 -2.42 -68.77 -63.30
N ALA A 563 -3.24 -68.84 -62.25
CA ALA A 563 -4.20 -69.92 -62.04
C ALA A 563 -5.23 -69.97 -63.19
N GLU A 564 -5.81 -68.84 -63.59
CA GLU A 564 -6.71 -68.77 -64.75
C GLU A 564 -6.03 -69.18 -66.06
N MET A 565 -4.75 -68.83 -66.25
CA MET A 565 -3.97 -69.28 -67.41
C MET A 565 -3.77 -70.80 -67.39
N HIS A 566 -3.43 -71.35 -66.23
CA HIS A 566 -3.32 -72.80 -66.04
C HIS A 566 -4.66 -73.50 -66.24
N GLU A 567 -5.76 -72.93 -65.75
CA GLU A 567 -7.12 -73.47 -65.91
C GLU A 567 -7.54 -73.47 -67.38
N LYS A 568 -7.32 -72.36 -68.10
CA LYS A 568 -7.54 -72.30 -69.56
C LYS A 568 -6.69 -73.33 -70.30
N ARG A 569 -5.43 -73.52 -69.87
CA ARG A 569 -4.55 -74.54 -70.45
C ARG A 569 -5.08 -75.95 -70.16
N THR A 570 -5.54 -76.23 -68.95
CA THR A 570 -6.15 -77.53 -68.62
C THR A 570 -7.46 -77.75 -69.36
N ASP A 571 -8.27 -76.72 -69.57
CA ASP A 571 -9.50 -76.81 -70.37
C ASP A 571 -9.20 -77.07 -71.84
N THR A 572 -8.17 -76.43 -72.41
CA THR A 572 -7.73 -76.73 -73.78
C THR A 572 -7.20 -78.15 -73.90
N MET A 573 -6.40 -78.61 -72.93
CA MET A 573 -5.93 -79.99 -72.86
C MET A 573 -7.08 -80.98 -72.67
N ARG A 574 -8.09 -80.61 -71.88
CA ARG A 574 -9.31 -81.41 -71.67
C ARG A 574 -10.12 -81.53 -72.96
N LYS A 575 -10.32 -80.42 -73.68
CA LYS A 575 -10.96 -80.45 -75.02
C LYS A 575 -10.17 -81.29 -76.01
N GLN A 576 -8.85 -81.19 -76.02
CA GLN A 576 -7.98 -82.05 -76.83
C GLN A 576 -8.12 -83.53 -76.42
N ALA A 577 -8.18 -83.83 -75.12
CA ALA A 577 -8.40 -85.20 -74.63
C ALA A 577 -9.79 -85.73 -75.02
N GLU A 578 -10.84 -84.91 -74.93
CA GLU A 578 -12.19 -85.24 -75.38
C GLU A 578 -12.23 -85.51 -76.90
N GLN A 579 -11.56 -84.68 -77.71
CA GLN A 579 -11.38 -84.92 -79.15
C GLN A 579 -10.62 -86.22 -79.44
N VAL A 580 -9.57 -86.53 -78.68
CA VAL A 580 -8.84 -87.81 -78.80
C VAL A 580 -9.75 -89.00 -78.46
N VAL A 581 -10.60 -88.88 -77.44
CA VAL A 581 -11.58 -89.91 -77.09
C VAL A 581 -12.62 -90.08 -78.22
N GLU A 582 -13.09 -88.99 -78.81
CA GLU A 582 -14.02 -89.03 -79.94
C GLU A 582 -13.37 -89.66 -81.19
N LEU A 583 -12.13 -89.30 -81.50
CA LEU A 583 -11.34 -89.93 -82.57
C LEU A 583 -11.12 -91.42 -82.32
N LYS A 584 -10.87 -91.83 -81.07
CA LYS A 584 -10.77 -93.25 -80.70
C LYS A 584 -12.10 -93.98 -80.91
N LYS A 585 -13.23 -93.41 -80.52
CA LYS A 585 -14.56 -93.98 -80.79
C LYS A 585 -14.81 -94.14 -82.28
N LEU A 586 -14.48 -93.13 -83.09
CA LEU A 586 -14.60 -93.20 -84.54
C LEU A 586 -13.70 -94.30 -85.12
N LEU A 587 -12.46 -94.41 -84.64
CA LEU A 587 -11.54 -95.49 -85.03
C LEU A 587 -12.10 -96.87 -84.69
N ASP A 588 -12.65 -97.05 -83.48
CA ASP A 588 -13.24 -98.32 -83.06
C ASP A 588 -14.49 -98.66 -83.89
N THR A 589 -15.34 -97.68 -84.23
CA THR A 589 -16.46 -97.92 -85.15
C THR A 589 -16.02 -98.22 -86.57
N ALA A 590 -14.92 -97.63 -87.04
CA ALA A 590 -14.35 -97.93 -88.35
C ALA A 590 -13.78 -99.35 -88.38
N ARG A 591 -13.07 -99.77 -87.32
CA ARG A 591 -12.59 -101.15 -87.16
C ARG A 591 -13.72 -102.16 -87.05
N ALA A 592 -14.79 -101.85 -86.33
CA ALA A 592 -15.97 -102.70 -86.29
C ALA A 592 -16.61 -102.84 -87.69
N LYS A 593 -16.64 -101.76 -88.48
CA LYS A 593 -17.09 -101.82 -89.88
C LYS A 593 -16.14 -102.64 -90.74
N GLU A 594 -14.82 -102.47 -90.60
CA GLU A 594 -13.82 -103.31 -91.28
C GLU A 594 -14.04 -104.79 -90.95
N GLN A 595 -14.22 -105.15 -89.68
CA GLN A 595 -14.53 -106.52 -89.27
C GLN A 595 -15.83 -107.02 -89.89
N THR A 596 -16.90 -106.23 -89.91
CA THR A 596 -18.15 -106.65 -90.59
C THR A 596 -17.98 -106.81 -92.10
N TYR A 597 -17.09 -106.04 -92.73
CA TYR A 597 -16.76 -106.22 -94.14
C TYR A 597 -15.87 -107.44 -94.35
N GLU A 598 -14.94 -107.74 -93.45
CA GLU A 598 -14.12 -108.96 -93.47
C GLU A 598 -15.01 -110.19 -93.30
N GLU A 599 -15.91 -110.21 -92.32
CA GLU A 599 -16.89 -111.29 -92.11
C GLU A 599 -17.83 -111.45 -93.33
N ALA A 600 -18.27 -110.34 -93.94
CA ALA A 600 -19.06 -110.38 -95.17
C ALA A 600 -18.24 -110.95 -96.35
N ILE A 601 -16.94 -110.65 -96.44
CA ILE A 601 -16.04 -111.22 -97.45
C ILE A 601 -15.85 -112.73 -97.21
N GLU A 602 -15.65 -113.17 -95.97
CA GLU A 602 -15.53 -114.59 -95.61
C GLU A 602 -16.82 -115.36 -95.90
N SER A 603 -17.98 -114.77 -95.60
CA SER A 603 -19.30 -115.30 -95.96
C SER A 603 -19.43 -115.46 -97.48
N LEU A 604 -19.11 -114.42 -98.26
CA LEU A 604 -19.14 -114.48 -99.72
C LEU A 604 -18.15 -115.50 -100.29
N GLN A 605 -17.00 -115.71 -99.64
CA GLN A 605 -16.02 -116.74 -100.02
C GLN A 605 -16.57 -118.15 -99.72
N SER A 606 -17.24 -118.36 -98.59
CA SER A 606 -17.88 -119.64 -98.26
C SER A 606 -19.06 -119.96 -99.20
N GLU A 607 -19.80 -118.94 -99.63
CA GLU A 607 -20.85 -119.07 -100.65
C GLU A 607 -20.24 -119.41 -102.03
N MET A 608 -19.10 -118.83 -102.39
CA MET A 608 -18.35 -119.23 -103.58
C MET A 608 -17.89 -120.70 -103.50
N ASP A 609 -17.33 -121.14 -102.39
CA ASP A 609 -16.84 -122.52 -102.23
C ASP A 609 -17.97 -123.56 -102.25
N THR A 610 -19.14 -123.23 -101.69
CA THR A 610 -20.33 -124.11 -101.74
C THR A 610 -20.89 -124.20 -103.17
N LEU A 611 -20.99 -123.08 -103.88
CA LEU A 611 -21.40 -123.05 -105.29
C LEU A 611 -20.40 -123.76 -106.21
N GLU A 612 -19.10 -123.67 -105.93
CA GLU A 612 -18.08 -124.44 -106.66
C GLU A 612 -18.17 -125.94 -106.37
N GLY A 613 -18.49 -126.35 -105.14
CA GLY A 613 -18.72 -127.73 -104.74
C GLY A 613 -19.94 -128.37 -105.41
N GLU A 614 -21.02 -127.60 -105.57
CA GLU A 614 -22.22 -128.00 -106.30
C GLU A 614 -21.97 -128.04 -107.82
N SER A 615 -21.14 -127.13 -108.34
CA SER A 615 -20.70 -127.13 -109.75
C SER A 615 -19.76 -128.30 -110.11
N ARG A 616 -18.94 -128.80 -109.16
CA ARG A 616 -18.08 -129.99 -109.35
C ARG A 616 -18.86 -131.31 -109.31
N LYS A 617 -19.90 -131.41 -108.47
CA LYS A 617 -20.77 -132.60 -108.39
C LYS A 617 -21.74 -132.73 -109.57
N LEU A 618 -22.09 -131.61 -110.22
CA LEU A 618 -22.92 -131.59 -111.44
C LEU A 618 -22.12 -131.61 -112.75
N ARG A 619 -20.78 -131.38 -112.73
CA ARG A 619 -19.89 -131.53 -113.89
C ARG A 619 -19.52 -132.98 -114.25
N GLN A 620 -19.54 -133.92 -113.30
CA GLN A 620 -19.20 -135.34 -113.57
C GLN A 620 -20.38 -136.20 -114.05
N ALA A 621 -21.62 -135.72 -113.96
CA ALA A 621 -22.83 -136.44 -114.39
C ALA A 621 -23.41 -135.96 -115.74
N ASN A 622 -22.79 -134.97 -116.39
CA ASN A 622 -23.35 -134.32 -117.59
C ASN A 622 -22.36 -134.18 -118.78
N GLU A 623 -21.23 -134.92 -118.76
CA GLU A 623 -20.34 -135.08 -119.92
C GLU A 623 -20.80 -136.20 -120.90
N ALA A 624 -21.94 -136.85 -120.62
CA ALA A 624 -22.59 -137.81 -121.50
C ALA A 624 -23.93 -137.26 -121.99
N ALA A 625 -24.06 -137.14 -123.32
CA ALA A 625 -25.22 -136.65 -124.09
C ALA A 625 -25.32 -135.13 -124.32
N ALA A 626 -24.53 -134.66 -125.27
CA ALA A 626 -24.79 -133.45 -126.02
C ALA A 626 -26.14 -133.53 -126.78
N LYS A 627 -27.01 -132.51 -126.62
CA LYS A 627 -27.85 -131.93 -127.69
C LYS A 627 -28.63 -130.67 -127.24
N ALA A 628 -28.39 -129.58 -128.00
CA ALA A 628 -29.34 -128.59 -128.50
C ALA A 628 -30.15 -127.66 -127.55
N ALA A 629 -29.84 -126.34 -127.69
CA ALA A 629 -30.77 -125.22 -128.03
C ALA A 629 -31.91 -124.87 -127.04
N ALA A 630 -32.39 -123.64 -126.80
CA ALA A 630 -32.17 -122.29 -127.30
C ALA A 630 -32.90 -121.28 -126.36
N ALA A 631 -32.50 -120.00 -126.44
CA ALA A 631 -33.30 -118.76 -126.40
C ALA A 631 -34.36 -118.45 -125.29
N GLY A 632 -34.23 -117.25 -124.69
CA GLY A 632 -35.31 -116.25 -124.62
C GLY A 632 -35.84 -115.77 -123.25
N GLY A 633 -36.00 -114.43 -123.11
CA GLY A 633 -36.99 -113.73 -122.25
C GLY A 633 -36.44 -112.98 -121.01
N PHE A 634 -36.44 -111.63 -120.92
CA PHE A 634 -37.51 -110.69 -120.43
C PHE A 634 -37.94 -110.94 -118.96
N SER A 635 -38.13 -110.01 -118.00
CA SER A 635 -38.68 -108.64 -117.95
C SER A 635 -38.54 -108.12 -116.48
N SER A 636 -38.31 -106.82 -116.18
CA SER A 636 -39.27 -105.71 -115.95
C SER A 636 -39.71 -105.46 -114.48
N GLY A 637 -39.65 -104.17 -114.09
CA GLY A 637 -40.53 -103.50 -113.11
C GLY A 637 -40.01 -103.47 -111.66
N GLY A 638 -40.07 -102.37 -110.90
CA GLY A 638 -40.67 -101.05 -111.10
C GLY A 638 -41.01 -100.42 -109.74
N ASN A 639 -40.86 -99.08 -109.65
CA ASN A 639 -41.65 -98.13 -108.86
C ASN A 639 -41.67 -98.22 -107.30
N SER A 640 -41.85 -97.15 -106.51
CA SER A 640 -42.15 -95.73 -106.75
C SER A 640 -42.24 -94.97 -105.41
N ASN A 641 -42.05 -93.65 -105.48
CA ASN A 641 -42.68 -92.58 -104.68
C ASN A 641 -42.48 -92.57 -103.14
N GLY A 642 -42.36 -91.43 -102.47
CA GLY A 642 -42.54 -90.04 -102.84
C GLY A 642 -42.52 -89.20 -101.55
N THR A 643 -42.05 -87.96 -101.69
CA THR A 643 -42.33 -86.73 -100.92
C THR A 643 -43.43 -86.79 -99.85
N PRO A 644 -43.31 -86.05 -98.72
CA PRO A 644 -43.43 -84.58 -98.81
C PRO A 644 -42.60 -83.75 -97.82
N MET A 645 -42.12 -82.58 -98.29
CA MET A 645 -41.96 -81.40 -97.45
C MET A 645 -43.34 -80.97 -96.94
N PRO A 646 -43.47 -80.43 -95.72
CA PRO A 646 -43.69 -78.99 -95.66
C PRO A 646 -43.13 -78.27 -94.41
N THR A 647 -42.63 -77.05 -94.66
CA THR A 647 -42.70 -75.84 -93.81
C THR A 647 -42.37 -75.92 -92.31
N ASP A 648 -41.19 -75.42 -91.93
CA ASP A 648 -41.01 -74.77 -90.61
C ASP A 648 -39.94 -73.65 -90.59
N LEU A 649 -39.76 -72.95 -91.71
CA LEU A 649 -38.88 -71.77 -91.78
C LEU A 649 -39.39 -70.59 -90.92
N LEU A 650 -40.71 -70.51 -90.67
CA LEU A 650 -41.32 -69.50 -89.79
C LEU A 650 -41.14 -69.84 -88.31
N GLY A 651 -41.23 -71.11 -87.91
CA GLY A 651 -40.97 -71.56 -86.54
C GLY A 651 -39.50 -71.48 -86.13
N LEU A 652 -38.58 -71.69 -87.07
CA LEU A 652 -37.15 -71.43 -86.85
C LEU A 652 -36.84 -69.92 -86.76
N ARG A 653 -37.52 -69.08 -87.54
CA ARG A 653 -37.38 -67.62 -87.44
C ARG A 653 -37.92 -67.08 -86.12
N SER A 654 -39.06 -67.58 -85.64
CA SER A 654 -39.61 -67.18 -84.32
C SER A 654 -38.73 -67.65 -83.16
N LYS A 655 -38.12 -68.85 -83.25
CA LYS A 655 -37.14 -69.33 -82.27
C LYS A 655 -35.84 -68.53 -82.29
N ILE A 656 -35.36 -68.12 -83.46
CA ILE A 656 -34.17 -67.26 -83.57
C ILE A 656 -34.46 -65.86 -82.99
N VAL A 657 -35.64 -65.27 -83.25
CA VAL A 657 -36.04 -63.99 -82.64
C VAL A 657 -36.21 -64.12 -81.13
N ALA A 658 -36.87 -65.18 -80.64
CA ALA A 658 -37.00 -65.44 -79.20
C ALA A 658 -35.65 -65.68 -78.50
N LEU A 659 -34.69 -66.32 -79.18
CA LEU A 659 -33.31 -66.47 -78.69
C LEU A 659 -32.52 -65.15 -78.76
N GLN A 660 -32.74 -64.32 -79.77
CA GLN A 660 -32.15 -63.00 -79.85
C GLN A 660 -32.70 -62.06 -78.77
N ASP A 661 -33.99 -62.15 -78.48
CA ASP A 661 -34.65 -61.39 -77.41
C ASP A 661 -34.21 -61.87 -76.02
N SER A 662 -34.05 -63.18 -75.82
CA SER A 662 -33.53 -63.71 -74.55
C SER A 662 -32.05 -63.38 -74.35
N VAL A 663 -31.22 -63.38 -75.41
CA VAL A 663 -29.83 -62.91 -75.35
C VAL A 663 -29.77 -61.40 -75.14
N ALA A 664 -30.67 -60.61 -75.74
CA ALA A 664 -30.76 -59.17 -75.50
C ALA A 664 -31.23 -58.86 -74.07
N TYR A 665 -32.16 -59.65 -73.53
CA TYR A 665 -32.60 -59.58 -72.14
C TYR A 665 -31.44 -59.94 -71.19
N LEU A 666 -30.74 -61.05 -71.41
CA LEU A 666 -29.58 -61.45 -70.60
C LEU A 666 -28.42 -60.48 -70.72
N ARG A 667 -28.23 -59.81 -71.87
CA ARG A 667 -27.25 -58.73 -72.03
C ARG A 667 -27.67 -57.45 -71.31
N ARG A 668 -28.97 -57.10 -71.31
CA ARG A 668 -29.51 -55.98 -70.52
C ARG A 668 -29.44 -56.27 -69.03
N GLU A 669 -29.72 -57.49 -68.60
CA GLU A 669 -29.62 -57.91 -67.20
C GLU A 669 -28.15 -58.00 -66.75
N ASN A 670 -27.23 -58.51 -67.59
CA ASN A 670 -25.81 -58.41 -67.32
C ASN A 670 -25.32 -56.96 -67.29
N ALA A 671 -25.79 -56.09 -68.18
CA ALA A 671 -25.47 -54.67 -68.14
C ALA A 671 -26.05 -53.99 -66.89
N HIS A 672 -27.25 -54.37 -66.47
CA HIS A 672 -27.90 -53.88 -65.26
C HIS A 672 -27.16 -54.34 -64.01
N LEU A 673 -26.79 -55.63 -63.91
CA LEU A 673 -26.02 -56.18 -62.79
C LEU A 673 -24.60 -55.61 -62.76
N ARG A 674 -23.91 -55.52 -63.90
CA ARG A 674 -22.62 -54.82 -64.02
C ARG A 674 -22.75 -53.36 -63.61
N SER A 675 -23.80 -52.66 -64.04
CA SER A 675 -24.06 -51.29 -63.59
C SER A 675 -24.32 -51.24 -62.09
N LYS A 676 -24.99 -52.22 -61.47
CA LYS A 676 -25.28 -52.25 -60.02
C LYS A 676 -24.03 -52.51 -59.18
N TYR A 677 -23.07 -53.26 -59.69
CA TYR A 677 -21.74 -53.43 -59.09
C TYR A 677 -20.86 -52.19 -59.31
N MET A 678 -20.82 -51.64 -60.54
CA MET A 678 -20.12 -50.38 -60.84
C MET A 678 -20.69 -49.21 -60.04
N TYR A 679 -22.01 -49.07 -59.93
CA TYR A 679 -22.65 -48.05 -59.10
C TYR A 679 -22.38 -48.23 -57.61
N LYS A 680 -22.10 -49.44 -57.10
CA LYS A 680 -21.72 -49.63 -55.68
C LYS A 680 -20.28 -49.19 -55.40
N GLU A 681 -19.34 -49.46 -56.30
CA GLU A 681 -17.96 -48.95 -56.23
C GLU A 681 -17.89 -47.45 -56.54
N GLU A 682 -18.65 -46.98 -57.54
CA GLU A 682 -18.72 -45.57 -57.93
C GLU A 682 -19.53 -44.73 -56.94
N LEU A 683 -20.58 -45.23 -56.26
CA LEU A 683 -21.23 -44.50 -55.15
C LEU A 683 -20.34 -44.41 -53.90
N ALA A 684 -19.46 -45.39 -53.68
CA ALA A 684 -18.46 -45.32 -52.62
C ALA A 684 -17.39 -44.27 -52.94
N LEU A 685 -16.99 -44.16 -54.21
CA LEU A 685 -16.10 -43.11 -54.72
C LEU A 685 -16.78 -41.73 -54.79
N LEU A 686 -18.08 -41.64 -55.12
CA LEU A 686 -18.86 -40.40 -55.15
C LEU A 686 -19.24 -39.88 -53.75
N ARG A 687 -19.27 -40.75 -52.73
CA ARG A 687 -19.35 -40.34 -51.31
C ARG A 687 -18.01 -39.81 -50.77
N GLN A 688 -16.89 -40.07 -51.45
CA GLN A 688 -15.56 -39.61 -51.07
C GLN A 688 -14.95 -38.60 -52.05
N SER A 689 -15.60 -38.30 -53.17
CA SER A 689 -15.22 -37.22 -54.05
C SER A 689 -16.04 -35.96 -53.75
N SER A 690 -15.72 -35.27 -52.66
CA SER A 690 -15.73 -33.80 -52.76
C SER A 690 -14.61 -33.45 -53.74
N LEU A 691 -14.91 -33.50 -55.05
CA LEU A 691 -14.09 -32.84 -56.06
C LEU A 691 -13.85 -31.41 -55.51
N PRO A 692 -12.60 -30.98 -55.28
CA PRO A 692 -12.36 -29.59 -54.93
C PRO A 692 -12.86 -28.81 -56.14
N VAL A 693 -14.02 -28.16 -56.00
CA VAL A 693 -14.54 -27.28 -57.03
C VAL A 693 -13.41 -26.30 -57.30
N HIS A 694 -12.71 -26.45 -58.42
CA HIS A 694 -11.83 -25.42 -58.95
C HIS A 694 -12.76 -24.34 -59.50
N SER A 695 -13.47 -23.67 -58.60
CA SER A 695 -14.15 -22.43 -58.92
C SER A 695 -13.05 -21.38 -59.06
N ALA A 696 -13.28 -20.39 -59.92
CA ALA A 696 -12.42 -19.20 -60.01
C ALA A 696 -12.13 -18.58 -58.62
N ALA A 697 -13.02 -18.80 -57.65
CA ALA A 697 -12.83 -18.34 -56.28
C ALA A 697 -11.70 -19.09 -55.52
N ASN A 698 -11.47 -20.38 -55.73
CA ASN A 698 -10.35 -21.10 -55.10
C ASN A 698 -9.00 -20.67 -55.67
N THR A 699 -8.94 -20.34 -56.97
CA THR A 699 -7.75 -19.73 -57.58
C THR A 699 -7.50 -18.32 -57.06
N GLU A 700 -8.54 -17.49 -56.92
CA GLU A 700 -8.43 -16.13 -56.35
C GLU A 700 -8.00 -16.12 -54.88
N VAL A 701 -8.51 -17.05 -54.06
CA VAL A 701 -8.07 -17.24 -52.67
C VAL A 701 -6.61 -17.67 -52.65
N GLY A 702 -6.22 -18.63 -53.49
CA GLY A 702 -4.84 -19.08 -53.61
C GLY A 702 -3.89 -17.96 -54.04
N GLU A 703 -4.33 -17.08 -54.95
CA GLU A 703 -3.57 -15.90 -55.38
C GLU A 703 -3.43 -14.86 -54.26
N ALA A 704 -4.51 -14.54 -53.56
CA ALA A 704 -4.49 -13.60 -52.44
C ALA A 704 -3.59 -14.09 -51.29
N VAL A 705 -3.61 -15.39 -50.99
CA VAL A 705 -2.73 -16.00 -49.98
C VAL A 705 -1.27 -16.01 -50.43
N ARG A 706 -0.99 -16.28 -51.71
CA ARG A 706 0.37 -16.18 -52.27
C ARG A 706 0.89 -14.75 -52.21
N GLU A 707 0.07 -13.77 -52.57
CA GLU A 707 0.41 -12.35 -52.50
C GLU A 707 0.66 -11.92 -51.04
N ALA A 708 -0.19 -12.35 -50.10
CA ALA A 708 0.01 -12.10 -48.66
C ALA A 708 1.34 -12.67 -48.15
N LYS A 709 1.70 -13.90 -48.54
CA LYS A 709 2.98 -14.52 -48.17
C LYS A 709 4.18 -13.76 -48.75
N VAL A 710 4.06 -13.23 -49.97
CA VAL A 710 5.12 -12.41 -50.60
C VAL A 710 5.28 -11.09 -49.86
N VAL A 711 4.18 -10.37 -49.61
CA VAL A 711 4.20 -9.09 -48.88
C VAL A 711 4.74 -9.27 -47.46
N ALA A 712 4.35 -10.34 -46.77
CA ALA A 712 4.87 -10.67 -45.44
C ALA A 712 6.39 -10.94 -45.47
N ARG A 713 6.88 -11.71 -46.46
CA ARG A 713 8.32 -11.95 -46.64
C ARG A 713 9.10 -10.66 -46.95
N GLU A 714 8.55 -9.78 -47.78
CA GLU A 714 9.14 -8.47 -48.11
C GLU A 714 9.19 -7.57 -46.88
N ALA A 715 8.12 -7.53 -46.08
CA ALA A 715 8.06 -6.80 -44.82
C ALA A 715 9.07 -7.34 -43.78
N CYS A 716 9.16 -8.66 -43.62
CA CYS A 716 10.15 -9.29 -42.73
C CYS A 716 11.58 -8.99 -43.19
N ARG A 717 11.87 -8.97 -44.50
CA ARG A 717 13.20 -8.61 -45.02
C ARG A 717 13.55 -7.14 -44.75
N LEU A 718 12.60 -6.22 -44.86
CA LEU A 718 12.84 -4.82 -44.51
C LEU A 718 13.02 -4.64 -42.99
N ALA A 719 12.22 -5.34 -42.18
CA ALA A 719 12.32 -5.27 -40.72
C ALA A 719 13.62 -5.88 -40.20
N ALA A 720 14.10 -6.97 -40.81
CA ALA A 720 15.34 -7.64 -40.42
C ALA A 720 16.62 -6.91 -40.88
N MET A 721 16.52 -6.03 -41.88
CA MET A 721 17.65 -5.25 -42.42
C MET A 721 17.31 -3.76 -42.53
N PRO A 722 17.17 -3.04 -41.39
CA PRO A 722 17.07 -1.58 -41.43
C PRO A 722 18.42 -1.03 -41.94
N LYS A 723 18.46 -0.63 -43.21
CA LYS A 723 19.65 0.00 -43.80
C LYS A 723 19.82 1.39 -43.19
N LEU A 724 20.77 1.54 -42.26
CA LEU A 724 21.15 2.84 -41.74
C LEU A 724 21.63 3.73 -42.90
N VAL A 725 21.01 4.90 -43.06
CA VAL A 725 21.42 5.90 -44.05
C VAL A 725 22.78 6.44 -43.62
N LYS A 726 23.81 6.24 -44.45
CA LYS A 726 25.16 6.69 -44.15
C LYS A 726 25.25 8.20 -44.39
N LEU A 727 25.32 8.97 -43.32
CA LEU A 727 25.69 10.38 -43.38
C LEU A 727 27.22 10.44 -43.53
N GLY A 728 27.71 10.46 -44.78
CA GLY A 728 29.15 10.64 -45.02
C GLY A 728 29.64 11.99 -44.45
N ALA A 729 30.85 12.01 -43.88
CA ALA A 729 31.52 13.26 -43.51
C ALA A 729 31.56 14.20 -44.73
N GLN A 730 31.28 15.48 -44.51
CA GLN A 730 31.26 16.49 -45.56
C GLN A 730 32.68 16.71 -46.10
N ASP A 731 33.10 15.92 -47.08
CA ASP A 731 34.28 16.26 -47.87
C ASP A 731 33.97 17.54 -48.65
N HIS A 732 34.68 18.62 -48.31
CA HIS A 732 34.53 19.97 -48.86
C HIS A 732 34.94 20.12 -50.35
N HIS A 733 34.99 19.01 -51.11
CA HIS A 733 35.26 19.05 -52.55
C HIS A 733 33.99 18.75 -53.37
N PRO A 734 33.55 19.66 -54.25
CA PRO A 734 32.35 19.49 -55.07
C PRO A 734 32.64 18.56 -56.25
N ALA A 735 32.76 17.26 -55.98
CA ALA A 735 32.70 16.24 -57.02
C ALA A 735 31.23 15.87 -57.25
N TRP A 736 30.82 15.78 -58.53
CA TRP A 736 29.48 15.32 -58.90
C TRP A 736 29.22 13.94 -58.29
N LYS A 737 28.18 13.84 -57.45
CA LYS A 737 27.73 12.57 -56.87
C LYS A 737 26.35 12.22 -57.46
N PRO A 738 26.11 10.96 -57.87
CA PRO A 738 24.82 10.54 -58.38
C PRO A 738 23.74 10.71 -57.31
N LEU A 739 22.55 11.19 -57.68
CA LEU A 739 21.44 11.45 -56.75
C LEU A 739 21.09 10.24 -55.86
N SER A 740 21.30 9.01 -56.37
CA SER A 740 21.11 7.76 -55.63
C SER A 740 22.01 7.59 -54.40
N SER A 741 23.10 8.34 -54.31
CA SER A 741 24.06 8.33 -53.20
C SER A 741 23.82 9.44 -52.19
N HIS A 742 22.82 10.30 -52.42
CA HIS A 742 22.47 11.37 -51.49
C HIS A 742 21.69 10.79 -50.29
N PRO A 743 22.09 11.10 -49.05
CA PRO A 743 21.48 10.49 -47.86
C PRO A 743 19.98 10.80 -47.73
N GLN A 744 19.55 12.01 -48.11
CA GLN A 744 18.12 12.36 -48.14
C GLN A 744 17.33 11.55 -49.17
N PHE A 745 17.96 11.22 -50.31
CA PHE A 745 17.31 10.39 -51.34
C PHE A 745 17.23 8.93 -50.91
N GLU A 746 18.25 8.41 -50.22
CA GLU A 746 18.20 7.07 -49.61
C GLU A 746 17.11 6.96 -48.54
N LEU A 747 16.98 7.97 -47.67
CA LEU A 747 15.91 8.05 -46.68
C LEU A 747 14.53 8.07 -47.35
N TYR A 748 14.35 8.96 -48.33
CA TYR A 748 13.10 9.07 -49.09
C TYR A 748 12.74 7.76 -49.79
N ARG A 749 13.73 7.08 -50.38
CA ARG A 749 13.55 5.76 -51.00
C ARG A 749 13.13 4.69 -50.00
N GLN A 750 13.69 4.69 -48.78
CA GLN A 750 13.28 3.75 -47.74
C GLN A 750 11.86 4.01 -47.25
N GLN A 751 11.50 5.29 -47.04
CA GLN A 751 10.16 5.69 -46.63
C GLN A 751 9.10 5.33 -47.68
N THR A 752 9.38 5.60 -48.96
CA THR A 752 8.48 5.23 -50.06
C THR A 752 8.34 3.71 -50.20
N LEU A 753 9.42 2.94 -50.05
CA LEU A 753 9.34 1.46 -50.03
C LEU A 753 8.47 0.94 -48.87
N ALA A 754 8.60 1.50 -47.67
CA ALA A 754 7.77 1.12 -46.53
C ALA A 754 6.29 1.50 -46.75
N GLN A 755 6.01 2.69 -47.29
CA GLN A 755 4.66 3.15 -47.60
C GLN A 755 3.99 2.30 -48.70
N THR A 756 4.72 1.95 -49.76
CA THR A 756 4.20 1.09 -50.83
C THR A 756 3.88 -0.32 -50.34
N LEU A 757 4.70 -0.89 -49.45
CA LEU A 757 4.41 -2.18 -48.84
C LEU A 757 3.23 -2.13 -47.88
N LYS A 758 3.10 -1.05 -47.10
CA LYS A 758 1.93 -0.81 -46.25
C LYS A 758 0.64 -0.79 -47.08
N HIS A 759 0.62 -0.02 -48.17
CA HIS A 759 -0.54 0.02 -49.06
C HIS A 759 -0.83 -1.32 -49.74
N ARG A 760 0.19 -2.08 -50.16
CA ARG A 760 -0.01 -3.44 -50.69
C ARG A 760 -0.58 -4.38 -49.62
N ALA A 761 -0.10 -4.32 -48.38
CA ALA A 761 -0.61 -5.12 -47.28
C ALA A 761 -2.08 -4.80 -46.97
N GLU A 762 -2.44 -3.51 -46.89
CA GLU A 762 -3.83 -3.06 -46.69
C GLU A 762 -4.75 -3.54 -47.81
N ARG A 763 -4.30 -3.46 -49.07
CA ARG A 763 -5.07 -3.94 -50.23
C ARG A 763 -5.30 -5.45 -50.19
N VAL A 764 -4.28 -6.24 -49.87
CA VAL A 764 -4.40 -7.70 -49.72
C VAL A 764 -5.31 -8.05 -48.54
N GLN A 765 -5.22 -7.31 -47.44
CA GLN A 765 -6.08 -7.51 -46.27
C GLN A 765 -7.55 -7.20 -46.57
N GLN A 766 -7.83 -6.12 -47.31
CA GLN A 766 -9.17 -5.80 -47.79
C GLN A 766 -9.70 -6.87 -48.74
N ARG A 767 -8.86 -7.35 -49.68
CA ARG A 767 -9.21 -8.45 -50.60
C ARG A 767 -9.56 -9.73 -49.83
N LEU A 768 -8.76 -10.12 -48.83
CA LEU A 768 -9.04 -11.28 -47.97
C LEU A 768 -10.31 -11.11 -47.11
N ARG A 769 -10.57 -9.90 -46.60
CA ARG A 769 -11.81 -9.60 -45.85
C ARG A 769 -13.05 -9.69 -46.74
N SER A 770 -12.97 -9.21 -47.98
CA SER A 770 -14.08 -9.30 -48.94
C SER A 770 -14.40 -10.75 -49.31
N ILE A 771 -13.38 -11.61 -49.44
CA ILE A 771 -13.56 -13.04 -49.68
C ILE A 771 -14.24 -13.72 -48.48
N ARG A 772 -13.86 -13.37 -47.24
CA ARG A 772 -14.48 -13.91 -46.02
C ARG A 772 -15.98 -13.60 -45.88
N GLN A 773 -16.49 -12.57 -46.57
CA GLN A 773 -17.89 -12.16 -46.50
C GLN A 773 -18.83 -12.99 -47.40
N PHE A 774 -18.29 -13.90 -48.24
CA PHE A 774 -19.09 -14.85 -49.04
C PHE A 774 -19.04 -16.27 -48.44
N PRO A 775 -20.06 -16.68 -47.66
CA PRO A 775 -20.01 -17.89 -46.84
C PRO A 775 -20.10 -19.21 -47.63
N VAL A 776 -20.45 -19.16 -48.92
CA VAL A 776 -20.58 -20.35 -49.79
C VAL A 776 -19.20 -20.96 -50.15
N LEU A 777 -18.10 -20.29 -49.83
CA LEU A 777 -16.73 -20.76 -50.10
C LEU A 777 -15.98 -21.24 -48.85
N ALA A 778 -16.58 -21.13 -47.66
CA ALA A 778 -15.91 -21.41 -46.38
C ALA A 778 -16.30 -22.76 -45.74
N THR A 779 -17.24 -23.51 -46.33
CA THR A 779 -17.78 -24.73 -45.73
C THR A 779 -17.04 -26.03 -46.09
N GLY A 780 -15.92 -25.95 -46.83
CA GLY A 780 -15.18 -27.13 -47.30
C GLY A 780 -13.89 -27.50 -46.59
N SER A 781 -13.35 -26.68 -45.67
CA SER A 781 -12.03 -26.97 -45.07
C SER A 781 -11.88 -26.40 -43.66
N ALA A 782 -12.40 -27.12 -42.67
CA ALA A 782 -12.21 -26.83 -41.24
C ALA A 782 -10.78 -27.12 -40.71
N SER A 783 -9.75 -27.14 -41.57
CA SER A 783 -8.37 -27.54 -41.18
C SER A 783 -7.29 -26.48 -41.40
N ILE A 784 -7.60 -25.28 -41.90
CA ILE A 784 -6.54 -24.28 -42.20
C ILE A 784 -6.67 -22.99 -41.35
N ALA A 785 -7.70 -22.90 -40.49
CA ALA A 785 -7.90 -21.72 -39.64
C ALA A 785 -7.04 -21.71 -38.35
N SER A 786 -6.16 -22.69 -38.11
CA SER A 786 -5.31 -22.72 -36.89
C SER A 786 -3.85 -22.28 -37.12
N ALA A 787 -3.51 -21.66 -38.25
CA ALA A 787 -2.13 -21.27 -38.57
C ALA A 787 -1.99 -19.87 -39.18
N VAL A 788 -2.87 -18.95 -38.81
CA VAL A 788 -2.70 -17.49 -38.91
C VAL A 788 -3.17 -16.90 -37.60
#